data_AF-A0A940IMI7-F1
#
_entry.id   AF-A0A940IMI7-F1
#
_cell.length_a   1.000
_cell.length_b   1.000
_cell.length_c   1.000
_cell.angle_alpha   90.00
_cell.angle_beta   90.00
_cell.angle_gamma   90.00
#
_symmetry.space_group_name_H-M   'P 1'
#
loop_
_entity.id
_entity.type
_entity.pdbx_description
1 polymer ?
#
loop_
_entity_poly.entity_id
_entity_poly.type
_entity_poly.pdbx_seq_one_letter_code
_entity_poly.pdbx_strand_id
1 'polypeptide(L)'
;MIVIHPTELDVHLFHEGSLYEGYNIFGAHLQEIEGVQGTRFSVWAPHALQVSVVGDFNNWDGKEHGMEKVSEEGIWSLFVPHIGENELYKYEIHTIHGNLLLKSDPYAFYSEVRPNTASVVYNIEGYQWNDQKWLKNKKKKSMYEEPLSIYELHFGSWLKKKDGTFYNYRQLADKLIPYVLEHNFTHIEIMPLIEHPYDRSWGYQGTGYYSPTSRYGNPQELMYFIDQCHQNGIGVLLDWVPGHYCKDAHGLYMFDGQPVYEYKDMPVQENSVWGTANFDLGKPEVHSFLISNALFWMKYYHIDGFRVDAVANMLYWDAGGVFQKNEYAVAFLQKLNEVVFTEDPNVLMIAEDSTDWPLVTAPVYEGGLGFNYKWNMGWMNDILAYMECEPENRKFIHDKVTFSLLYAYSENFILPLSHDEVVHGKKSLLNKMPGDYWRKFAQLRLLYGYLMTHPGKKLLFMGGEFGQFDEWKDLEDLDWNLQGFEMHRLMQAYYKELAAIYKRSKPLWQLDHVQEGFQWIDADNRDQSIFSFVRKGVQKDELLVVVCNFTEHVYTDYKVGVPMCANYNEILNSDAVEYGGSGQVNKKKLKTILKSFHNQPCHVEMTIPPFGVSILRPVKTRKGNKKDDQEKKVRSNVIGRGKR
;
A
#
# COMPACT_ATOMS: atom_id res chain seq x y z
N MET A 1 3.78 -38.27 18.73
CA MET A 1 5.17 -38.47 18.34
C MET A 1 5.77 -37.09 18.23
N ILE A 2 6.83 -36.79 18.99
CA ILE A 2 7.54 -35.52 18.86
C ILE A 2 8.31 -35.64 17.54
N VAL A 3 7.96 -34.82 16.57
CA VAL A 3 8.42 -34.92 15.18
C VAL A 3 9.81 -34.27 15.11
N ILE A 4 10.85 -35.10 15.25
CA ILE A 4 12.27 -34.69 15.20
C ILE A 4 12.66 -34.20 13.80
N HIS A 5 12.02 -34.75 12.78
CA HIS A 5 12.27 -34.47 11.36
C HIS A 5 10.96 -34.23 10.61
N PRO A 6 10.96 -33.43 9.53
CA PRO A 6 9.79 -33.28 8.65
C PRO A 6 9.14 -34.64 8.32
N THR A 7 7.82 -34.73 8.37
CA THR A 7 7.11 -35.98 8.03
C THR A 7 7.15 -36.23 6.52
N GLU A 8 6.89 -37.46 6.07
CA GLU A 8 6.78 -37.77 4.63
C GLU A 8 5.73 -36.89 3.93
N LEU A 9 4.65 -36.54 4.63
CA LEU A 9 3.63 -35.62 4.10
C LEU A 9 4.19 -34.20 3.96
N ASP A 10 4.93 -33.69 4.94
CA ASP A 10 5.54 -32.35 4.86
C ASP A 10 6.52 -32.26 3.69
N VAL A 11 7.36 -33.28 3.52
CA VAL A 11 8.30 -33.40 2.40
C VAL A 11 7.53 -33.42 1.08
N HIS A 12 6.47 -34.23 0.97
CA HIS A 12 5.66 -34.31 -0.24
C HIS A 12 5.01 -32.96 -0.60
N LEU A 13 4.36 -32.31 0.37
CA LEU A 13 3.72 -31.00 0.16
C LEU A 13 4.74 -29.92 -0.20
N PHE A 14 5.95 -29.97 0.37
CA PHE A 14 7.00 -29.00 0.06
C PHE A 14 7.40 -29.07 -1.42
N HIS A 15 7.67 -30.27 -1.92
CA HIS A 15 8.06 -30.52 -3.32
C HIS A 15 6.89 -30.44 -4.31
N GLU A 16 5.64 -30.55 -3.84
CA GLU A 16 4.44 -30.23 -4.65
C GLU A 16 4.16 -28.71 -4.70
N GLY A 17 4.78 -27.92 -3.82
CA GLY A 17 4.57 -26.48 -3.74
C GLY A 17 3.31 -26.09 -2.96
N SER A 18 2.79 -26.98 -2.12
CA SER A 18 1.55 -26.85 -1.36
C SER A 18 1.79 -26.78 0.17
N LEU A 19 3.04 -26.76 0.63
CA LEU A 19 3.38 -26.58 2.05
C LEU A 19 3.32 -25.10 2.46
N TYR A 20 2.11 -24.61 2.74
CA TYR A 20 1.89 -23.19 3.07
C TYR A 20 2.24 -22.81 4.51
N GLU A 21 2.44 -23.79 5.40
CA GLU A 21 2.98 -23.56 6.75
C GLU A 21 4.43 -24.07 6.89
N GLY A 22 5.23 -23.93 5.83
CA GLY A 22 6.63 -24.33 5.80
C GLY A 22 7.48 -23.76 6.94
N TYR A 23 7.13 -22.58 7.45
CA TYR A 23 7.76 -21.99 8.64
C TYR A 23 7.63 -22.84 9.92
N ASN A 24 6.70 -23.80 10.02
CA ASN A 24 6.62 -24.73 11.15
C ASN A 24 7.63 -25.88 11.03
N ILE A 25 8.18 -26.09 9.83
CA ILE A 25 9.02 -27.24 9.47
C ILE A 25 10.47 -26.82 9.31
N PHE A 26 10.71 -25.77 8.54
CA PHE A 26 12.03 -25.18 8.29
C PHE A 26 12.37 -24.12 9.34
N GLY A 27 13.65 -23.79 9.45
CA GLY A 27 14.15 -22.81 10.42
C GLY A 27 14.65 -23.45 11.71
N ALA A 28 14.86 -22.62 12.73
CA ALA A 28 15.21 -23.03 14.09
C ALA A 28 13.98 -22.99 15.01
N HIS A 29 13.69 -24.12 15.66
CA HIS A 29 12.53 -24.28 16.54
C HIS A 29 12.94 -24.84 17.90
N LEU A 30 12.61 -24.12 18.97
CA LEU A 30 12.79 -24.60 20.34
C LEU A 30 11.83 -25.76 20.61
N GLN A 31 12.36 -26.91 21.02
CA GLN A 31 11.59 -28.12 21.25
C GLN A 31 12.15 -28.93 22.42
N GLU A 32 11.28 -29.74 23.02
CA GLU A 32 11.65 -30.76 23.99
C GLU A 32 11.58 -32.14 23.33
N ILE A 33 12.68 -32.88 23.33
CA ILE A 33 12.76 -34.25 22.80
C ILE A 33 13.21 -35.16 23.93
N GLU A 34 12.39 -36.16 24.27
CA GLU A 34 12.68 -37.14 25.33
C GLU A 34 13.09 -36.52 26.69
N GLY A 35 12.52 -35.36 27.03
CA GLY A 35 12.82 -34.63 28.27
C GLY A 35 14.02 -33.69 28.18
N VAL A 36 14.64 -33.56 27.01
CA VAL A 36 15.78 -32.66 26.76
C VAL A 36 15.32 -31.47 25.92
N GLN A 37 15.48 -30.28 26.47
CA GLN A 37 15.24 -29.01 25.78
C GLN A 37 16.40 -28.71 24.82
N GLY A 38 16.09 -28.23 23.62
CA GLY A 38 17.07 -27.86 22.61
C GLY A 38 16.40 -27.19 21.41
N THR A 39 17.15 -27.10 20.31
CA THR A 39 16.66 -26.49 19.08
C THR A 39 16.75 -27.47 17.92
N ARG A 40 15.64 -27.62 17.19
CA ARG A 40 15.59 -28.32 15.90
C ARG A 40 15.88 -27.33 14.78
N PHE A 41 16.86 -27.65 13.94
CA PHE A 41 17.21 -26.93 12.73
C PHE A 41 16.78 -27.74 11.51
N SER A 42 16.22 -27.08 10.51
CA SER A 42 15.82 -27.71 9.26
C SER A 42 15.99 -26.75 8.08
N VAL A 43 16.64 -27.20 7.01
CA VAL A 43 16.95 -26.38 5.83
C VAL A 43 16.88 -27.18 4.53
N TRP A 44 16.47 -26.52 3.45
CA TRP A 44 16.49 -27.10 2.10
C TRP A 44 17.78 -26.69 1.36
N ALA A 45 18.58 -27.69 1.00
CA ALA A 45 19.86 -27.54 0.29
C ALA A 45 20.09 -28.78 -0.61
N PRO A 46 19.40 -28.87 -1.75
CA PRO A 46 19.33 -30.08 -2.60
C PRO A 46 20.65 -30.51 -3.25
N HIS A 47 21.58 -29.59 -3.44
CA HIS A 47 22.87 -29.84 -4.06
C HIS A 47 24.02 -29.86 -3.05
N ALA A 48 23.74 -29.71 -1.75
CA ALA A 48 24.76 -29.81 -0.71
C ALA A 48 25.33 -31.24 -0.61
N LEU A 49 26.64 -31.35 -0.41
CA LEU A 49 27.30 -32.60 -0.06
C LEU A 49 27.14 -32.90 1.44
N GLN A 50 27.27 -31.86 2.27
CA GLN A 50 27.09 -31.92 3.72
C GLN A 50 26.59 -30.56 4.19
N VAL A 51 25.69 -30.57 5.18
CA VAL A 51 25.25 -29.37 5.89
C VAL A 51 25.53 -29.57 7.38
N SER A 52 25.99 -28.53 8.07
CA SER A 52 26.20 -28.51 9.51
C SER A 52 25.64 -27.22 10.10
N VAL A 53 25.30 -27.23 11.40
CA VAL A 53 24.89 -26.01 12.11
C VAL A 53 26.10 -25.44 12.85
N VAL A 54 26.39 -24.17 12.64
CA VAL A 54 27.50 -23.45 13.30
C VAL A 54 26.97 -22.24 14.04
N GLY A 55 27.57 -21.91 15.18
CA GLY A 55 27.14 -20.80 16.02
C GLY A 55 28.05 -20.59 17.22
N ASP A 56 27.66 -19.71 18.13
CA ASP A 56 28.46 -19.40 19.32
C ASP A 56 28.68 -20.65 20.20
N PHE A 57 27.66 -21.51 20.29
CA PHE A 57 27.68 -22.77 21.06
C PHE A 57 28.72 -23.80 20.59
N ASN A 58 29.25 -23.69 19.37
CA ASN A 58 30.29 -24.57 18.85
C ASN A 58 31.51 -23.83 18.29
N ASN A 59 31.69 -22.55 18.68
CA ASN A 59 32.77 -21.68 18.21
C ASN A 59 32.84 -21.60 16.67
N TRP A 60 31.67 -21.65 16.02
CA TRP A 60 31.55 -21.61 14.58
C TRP A 60 32.28 -22.77 13.85
N ASP A 61 32.35 -23.97 14.46
CA ASP A 61 32.92 -25.20 13.89
C ASP A 61 31.85 -26.32 13.77
N GLY A 62 31.54 -26.72 12.54
CA GLY A 62 30.44 -27.63 12.22
C GLY A 62 30.72 -29.12 12.42
N LYS A 63 31.97 -29.52 12.74
CA LYS A 63 32.39 -30.95 12.76
C LYS A 63 31.51 -31.86 13.62
N GLU A 64 31.05 -31.36 14.76
CA GLU A 64 30.25 -32.12 15.74
C GLU A 64 28.74 -31.88 15.59
N HIS A 65 28.31 -31.06 14.61
CA HIS A 65 26.92 -30.65 14.39
C HIS A 65 26.49 -30.84 12.93
N GLY A 66 26.93 -31.94 12.31
CA GLY A 66 26.49 -32.35 10.98
C GLY A 66 25.01 -32.71 10.97
N MET A 67 24.28 -32.20 9.97
CA MET A 67 22.85 -32.43 9.79
C MET A 67 22.58 -33.73 9.02
N GLU A 68 21.44 -34.36 9.31
CA GLU A 68 21.00 -35.56 8.62
C GLU A 68 20.15 -35.19 7.41
N LYS A 69 20.39 -35.86 6.27
CA LYS A 69 19.58 -35.70 5.06
C LYS A 69 18.30 -36.52 5.21
N VAL A 70 17.16 -35.84 5.35
CA VAL A 70 15.84 -36.42 5.63
C VAL A 70 15.09 -36.82 4.36
N SER A 71 15.33 -36.12 3.24
CA SER A 71 14.77 -36.46 1.92
C SER A 71 15.86 -36.50 0.86
N GLU A 72 15.71 -37.35 -0.16
CA GLU A 72 16.66 -37.41 -1.27
C GLU A 72 16.70 -36.09 -2.07
N GLU A 73 15.59 -35.36 -2.03
CA GLU A 73 15.33 -34.06 -2.64
C GLU A 73 15.88 -32.87 -1.84
N GLY A 74 16.65 -33.11 -0.76
CA GLY A 74 17.55 -32.09 -0.22
C GLY A 74 17.18 -31.44 1.10
N ILE A 75 16.28 -32.02 1.88
CA ILE A 75 15.94 -31.48 3.19
C ILE A 75 16.91 -32.04 4.23
N TRP A 76 17.53 -31.16 5.00
CA TRP A 76 18.47 -31.48 6.07
C TRP A 76 17.88 -31.10 7.42
N SER A 77 18.09 -31.91 8.45
CA SER A 77 17.57 -31.63 9.80
C SER A 77 18.53 -32.11 10.90
N LEU A 78 18.53 -31.40 12.02
CA LEU A 78 19.31 -31.74 13.21
C LEU A 78 18.62 -31.20 14.46
N PHE A 79 18.58 -31.98 15.53
CA PHE A 79 18.25 -31.48 16.86
C PHE A 79 19.54 -31.32 17.68
N VAL A 80 19.76 -30.11 18.22
CA VAL A 80 20.90 -29.83 19.08
C VAL A 80 20.40 -29.57 20.51
N PRO A 81 20.76 -30.43 21.49
CA PRO A 81 20.33 -30.26 22.87
C PRO A 81 20.95 -29.00 23.49
N HIS A 82 20.23 -28.41 24.44
CA HIS A 82 20.66 -27.27 25.26
C HIS A 82 20.93 -25.96 24.51
N ILE A 83 20.59 -25.87 23.22
CA ILE A 83 20.57 -24.61 22.47
C ILE A 83 19.24 -23.91 22.73
N GLY A 84 19.31 -22.71 23.28
CA GLY A 84 18.16 -21.90 23.68
C GLY A 84 17.90 -20.70 22.79
N GLU A 85 16.93 -19.88 23.21
CA GLU A 85 16.59 -18.62 22.55
C GLU A 85 17.75 -17.63 22.60
N ASN A 86 17.88 -16.81 21.55
CA ASN A 86 18.92 -15.82 21.29
C ASN A 86 20.31 -16.37 20.92
N GLU A 87 20.45 -17.69 20.73
CA GLU A 87 21.68 -18.26 20.19
C GLU A 87 21.88 -17.86 18.72
N LEU A 88 23.08 -17.41 18.39
CA LEU A 88 23.47 -17.05 17.02
C LEU A 88 23.84 -18.32 16.25
N TYR A 89 23.35 -18.44 15.01
CA TYR A 89 23.67 -19.58 14.16
C TYR A 89 23.67 -19.25 12.66
N LYS A 90 24.34 -20.13 11.90
CA LYS A 90 24.31 -20.23 10.44
C LYS A 90 24.36 -21.69 10.01
N TYR A 91 24.06 -21.94 8.75
CA TYR A 91 24.35 -23.20 8.08
C TYR A 91 25.73 -23.15 7.43
N GLU A 92 26.58 -24.11 7.77
CA GLU A 92 27.83 -24.41 7.09
C GLU A 92 27.54 -25.46 6.01
N ILE A 93 27.71 -25.10 4.74
CA ILE A 93 27.36 -25.93 3.59
C ILE A 93 28.62 -26.29 2.80
N HIS A 94 28.91 -27.58 2.70
CA HIS A 94 29.92 -28.11 1.79
C HIS A 94 29.27 -28.40 0.43
N THR A 95 29.74 -27.73 -0.62
CA THR A 95 29.19 -27.91 -1.97
C THR A 95 29.84 -29.11 -2.66
N ILE A 96 29.19 -29.65 -3.70
CA ILE A 96 29.78 -30.72 -4.54
C ILE A 96 31.08 -30.30 -5.25
N HIS A 97 31.35 -28.99 -5.35
CA HIS A 97 32.57 -28.45 -5.95
C HIS A 97 33.68 -28.23 -4.93
N GLY A 98 33.49 -28.65 -3.67
CA GLY A 98 34.49 -28.57 -2.61
C GLY A 98 34.59 -27.20 -1.92
N ASN A 99 33.63 -26.30 -2.16
CA ASN A 99 33.58 -25.00 -1.48
C ASN A 99 32.87 -25.14 -0.14
N LEU A 100 33.28 -24.32 0.83
CA LEU A 100 32.59 -24.15 2.12
C LEU A 100 31.85 -22.81 2.11
N LEU A 101 30.53 -22.84 2.34
CA LEU A 101 29.68 -21.66 2.39
C LEU A 101 29.11 -21.48 3.79
N LEU A 102 28.95 -20.22 4.22
CA LEU A 102 28.21 -19.87 5.43
C LEU A 102 26.94 -19.11 5.04
N LYS A 103 25.79 -19.71 5.34
CA LYS A 103 24.47 -19.19 4.96
C LYS A 103 23.64 -18.86 6.19
N SER A 104 22.95 -17.74 6.13
CA SER A 104 21.87 -17.42 7.08
C SER A 104 20.69 -18.34 6.78
N ASP A 105 19.87 -18.58 7.79
CA ASP A 105 18.69 -19.41 7.64
C ASP A 105 17.62 -18.71 6.79
N PRO A 106 17.18 -19.30 5.65
CA PRO A 106 16.09 -18.74 4.84
C PRO A 106 14.79 -18.53 5.63
N TYR A 107 14.57 -19.33 6.67
CA TYR A 107 13.40 -19.32 7.55
C TYR A 107 13.70 -18.75 8.94
N ALA A 108 14.78 -17.96 9.09
CA ALA A 108 15.08 -17.28 10.35
C ALA A 108 13.91 -16.38 10.80
N PHE A 109 13.44 -16.55 12.04
CA PHE A 109 12.46 -15.65 12.64
C PHE A 109 13.07 -14.36 13.20
N TYR A 110 14.38 -14.37 13.46
CA TYR A 110 15.13 -13.20 13.87
C TYR A 110 16.57 -13.26 13.35
N SER A 111 17.16 -12.09 13.16
CA SER A 111 18.48 -11.93 12.53
C SER A 111 19.33 -10.95 13.34
N GLU A 112 20.65 -11.05 13.25
CA GLU A 112 21.54 -10.03 13.79
C GLU A 112 21.36 -8.68 13.10
N VAL A 113 21.70 -7.61 13.83
CA VAL A 113 21.72 -6.26 13.26
C VAL A 113 22.84 -6.13 12.23
N ARG A 114 22.47 -5.74 11.01
CA ARG A 114 23.43 -5.45 9.93
C ARG A 114 24.57 -4.52 10.39
N PRO A 115 25.83 -4.78 9.97
CA PRO A 115 26.24 -5.64 8.87
C PRO A 115 26.46 -7.12 9.25
N ASN A 116 26.19 -7.50 10.50
CA ASN A 116 26.22 -8.90 10.89
C ASN A 116 25.08 -9.68 10.20
N THR A 117 25.24 -11.00 10.11
CA THR A 117 24.39 -11.83 9.23
C THR A 117 24.03 -13.19 9.84
N ALA A 118 24.31 -13.46 11.11
CA ALA A 118 23.80 -14.68 11.72
C ALA A 118 22.29 -14.61 11.89
N SER A 119 21.66 -15.77 11.77
CA SER A 119 20.29 -15.98 12.23
C SER A 119 20.31 -16.15 13.74
N VAL A 120 19.19 -15.83 14.38
CA VAL A 120 19.02 -15.93 15.83
C VAL A 120 17.92 -16.94 16.12
N VAL A 121 18.21 -17.93 16.97
CA VAL A 121 17.18 -18.85 17.46
C VAL A 121 16.16 -18.03 18.24
N TYR A 122 14.91 -17.99 17.80
CA TYR A 122 13.91 -17.09 18.38
C TYR A 122 12.56 -17.79 18.55
N ASN A 123 11.94 -17.64 19.73
CA ASN A 123 10.59 -18.11 19.94
C ASN A 123 9.59 -17.07 19.43
N ILE A 124 8.98 -17.33 18.27
CA ILE A 124 7.99 -16.43 17.69
C ILE A 124 6.68 -16.38 18.50
N GLU A 125 6.41 -17.39 19.34
CA GLU A 125 5.20 -17.46 20.14
C GLU A 125 5.26 -16.56 21.40
N GLY A 126 4.13 -16.46 22.11
CA GLY A 126 4.06 -15.83 23.44
C GLY A 126 3.61 -14.37 23.47
N TYR A 127 3.48 -13.69 22.32
CA TYR A 127 2.88 -12.35 22.28
C TYR A 127 1.35 -12.42 22.48
N GLN A 128 0.81 -11.53 23.32
CA GLN A 128 -0.63 -11.45 23.62
C GLN A 128 -1.29 -10.30 22.85
N TRP A 129 -1.96 -10.63 21.75
CA TRP A 129 -2.73 -9.68 20.92
C TRP A 129 -3.99 -9.17 21.61
N ASN A 130 -4.34 -7.89 21.39
CA ASN A 130 -5.56 -7.27 21.89
C ASN A 130 -6.41 -6.64 20.75
N ASP A 131 -6.29 -7.18 19.54
CA ASP A 131 -6.89 -6.67 18.32
C ASP A 131 -8.17 -7.39 17.89
N GLN A 132 -8.78 -8.20 18.76
CA GLN A 132 -9.95 -9.03 18.40
C GLN A 132 -11.14 -8.17 17.93
N LYS A 133 -11.23 -6.93 18.41
CA LYS A 133 -12.22 -5.94 17.93
C LYS A 133 -11.96 -5.52 16.49
N TRP A 134 -10.71 -5.32 16.10
CA TRP A 134 -10.30 -5.01 14.73
C TRP A 134 -10.66 -6.15 13.80
N LEU A 135 -10.19 -7.37 14.09
CA LEU A 135 -10.46 -8.57 13.30
C LEU A 135 -11.96 -8.83 13.12
N LYS A 136 -12.76 -8.65 14.18
CA LYS A 136 -14.23 -8.78 14.10
C LYS A 136 -14.89 -7.71 13.24
N ASN A 137 -14.33 -6.50 13.18
CA ASN A 137 -14.89 -5.41 12.37
C ASN A 137 -14.50 -5.56 10.90
N LYS A 138 -13.25 -5.96 10.61
CA LYS A 138 -12.76 -6.26 9.26
C LYS A 138 -13.67 -7.25 8.54
N LYS A 139 -14.12 -8.31 9.23
CA LYS A 139 -15.03 -9.33 8.68
C LYS A 139 -16.47 -8.87 8.36
N LYS A 140 -16.90 -7.67 8.77
CA LYS A 140 -18.31 -7.24 8.64
C LYS A 140 -18.64 -6.50 7.36
N LYS A 141 -17.65 -5.95 6.68
CA LYS A 141 -17.87 -5.04 5.56
C LYS A 141 -16.88 -5.32 4.46
N SER A 142 -17.34 -5.12 3.23
CA SER A 142 -16.48 -5.13 2.07
C SER A 142 -15.53 -3.93 2.12
N MET A 143 -14.22 -4.19 1.98
CA MET A 143 -13.18 -3.16 1.88
C MET A 143 -13.40 -2.19 0.70
N TYR A 144 -14.11 -2.63 -0.35
CA TYR A 144 -14.44 -1.80 -1.51
C TYR A 144 -15.37 -0.64 -1.14
N GLU A 145 -16.24 -0.87 -0.16
CA GLU A 145 -17.20 0.10 0.37
C GLU A 145 -16.68 0.81 1.63
N GLU A 146 -15.36 0.91 1.81
CA GLU A 146 -14.77 1.67 2.92
C GLU A 146 -13.75 2.72 2.40
N PRO A 147 -13.49 3.79 3.18
CA PRO A 147 -12.42 4.72 2.86
C PRO A 147 -11.05 4.04 3.06
N LEU A 148 -10.23 4.06 2.02
CA LEU A 148 -8.84 3.60 2.07
C LEU A 148 -7.93 4.79 1.76
N SER A 149 -7.29 5.30 2.80
CA SER A 149 -6.29 6.37 2.75
C SER A 149 -5.03 5.87 3.44
N ILE A 150 -4.01 5.61 2.63
CA ILE A 150 -2.76 4.97 3.01
C ILE A 150 -1.69 6.04 3.24
N TYR A 151 -1.03 5.98 4.39
CA TYR A 151 0.20 6.71 4.65
C TYR A 151 1.38 5.77 4.40
N GLU A 152 2.05 5.94 3.26
CA GLU A 152 3.23 5.17 2.91
C GLU A 152 4.46 5.76 3.62
N LEU A 153 5.31 4.92 4.21
CA LEU A 153 6.45 5.39 4.99
C LEU A 153 7.61 4.39 5.10
N HIS A 154 8.80 4.94 5.33
CA HIS A 154 10.01 4.19 5.67
C HIS A 154 10.38 4.41 7.15
N PHE A 155 10.36 3.35 7.98
CA PHE A 155 10.65 3.45 9.42
C PHE A 155 12.00 4.10 9.72
N GLY A 156 13.04 3.78 8.94
CA GLY A 156 14.40 4.26 9.20
C GLY A 156 14.62 5.74 8.93
N SER A 157 13.72 6.41 8.20
CA SER A 157 13.86 7.83 7.81
C SER A 157 12.61 8.66 8.05
N TRP A 158 11.57 8.11 8.69
CA TRP A 158 10.43 8.92 9.11
C TRP A 158 10.83 9.91 10.22
N LEU A 159 11.46 9.41 11.28
CA LEU A 159 11.96 10.21 12.39
C LEU A 159 13.19 9.52 13.01
N LYS A 160 14.25 10.28 13.26
CA LYS A 160 15.48 9.77 13.90
C LYS A 160 15.67 10.37 15.29
N LYS A 161 16.42 9.68 16.14
CA LYS A 161 16.84 10.24 17.42
C LYS A 161 17.92 11.30 17.18
N LYS A 162 18.07 12.21 18.13
CA LYS A 162 19.07 13.29 18.06
C LYS A 162 20.52 12.78 17.95
N ASP A 163 20.78 11.57 18.41
CA ASP A 163 22.08 10.90 18.32
C ASP A 163 22.28 10.15 16.99
N GLY A 164 21.32 10.21 16.07
CA GLY A 164 21.34 9.54 14.76
C GLY A 164 20.87 8.09 14.80
N THR A 165 20.54 7.53 15.97
CA THR A 165 20.04 6.15 16.09
C THR A 165 18.55 6.04 15.75
N PHE A 166 18.12 4.83 15.40
CA PHE A 166 16.72 4.55 15.10
C PHE A 166 15.85 4.49 16.36
N TYR A 167 14.57 4.78 16.18
CA TYR A 167 13.56 4.37 17.16
C TYR A 167 13.26 2.88 17.00
N ASN A 168 13.04 2.19 18.12
CA ASN A 168 12.55 0.82 18.06
C ASN A 168 11.04 0.79 17.76
N TYR A 169 10.49 -0.37 17.43
CA TYR A 169 9.08 -0.53 17.06
C TYR A 169 8.12 -0.01 18.15
N ARG A 170 8.44 -0.22 19.44
CA ARG A 170 7.62 0.32 20.55
C ARG A 170 7.60 1.84 20.58
N GLN A 171 8.77 2.47 20.44
CA GLN A 171 8.88 3.93 20.41
C GLN A 171 8.24 4.53 19.15
N LEU A 172 8.29 3.82 18.02
CA LEU A 172 7.57 4.20 16.80
C LEU A 172 6.05 4.15 17.05
N ALA A 173 5.53 3.15 17.77
CA ALA A 173 4.10 3.07 18.10
C ALA A 173 3.63 4.34 18.85
N ASP A 174 4.40 4.79 19.84
CA ASP A 174 4.08 5.99 20.64
C ASP A 174 4.07 7.30 19.83
N LYS A 175 4.77 7.35 18.70
CA LYS A 175 4.97 8.58 17.91
C LYS A 175 4.17 8.59 16.62
N LEU A 176 4.27 7.51 15.86
CA LEU A 176 3.69 7.40 14.52
C LEU A 176 2.18 7.19 14.59
N ILE A 177 1.67 6.36 15.50
CA ILE A 177 0.22 6.07 15.57
C ILE A 177 -0.59 7.34 15.89
N PRO A 178 -0.26 8.16 16.91
CA PRO A 178 -0.95 9.43 17.13
C PRO A 178 -0.88 10.37 15.92
N TYR A 179 0.26 10.41 15.22
CA TYR A 179 0.44 11.23 14.03
C TYR A 179 -0.51 10.79 12.90
N VAL A 180 -0.56 9.49 12.60
CA VAL A 180 -1.42 8.90 11.56
C VAL A 180 -2.90 9.15 11.86
N LEU A 181 -3.31 9.03 13.13
CA LEU A 181 -4.68 9.34 13.58
C LEU A 181 -5.03 10.81 13.39
N GLU A 182 -4.13 11.72 13.80
CA GLU A 182 -4.33 13.16 13.67
C GLU A 182 -4.52 13.58 12.20
N HIS A 183 -3.83 12.89 11.28
CA HIS A 183 -3.92 13.12 9.83
C HIS A 183 -5.06 12.36 9.14
N ASN A 184 -5.89 11.65 9.90
CA ASN A 184 -7.07 10.96 9.38
C ASN A 184 -6.75 9.91 8.30
N PHE A 185 -5.58 9.28 8.35
CA PHE A 185 -5.33 8.08 7.55
C PHE A 185 -6.19 6.91 8.07
N THR A 186 -6.35 5.88 7.24
CA THR A 186 -7.00 4.61 7.64
C THR A 186 -6.03 3.46 7.69
N HIS A 187 -4.95 3.53 6.91
CA HIS A 187 -3.92 2.50 6.85
C HIS A 187 -2.53 3.15 6.83
N ILE A 188 -1.54 2.40 7.27
CA ILE A 188 -0.13 2.65 6.97
C ILE A 188 0.34 1.58 5.98
N GLU A 189 1.19 1.97 5.05
CA GLU A 189 1.93 1.05 4.19
C GLU A 189 3.41 1.22 4.50
N ILE A 190 4.01 0.14 5.00
CA ILE A 190 5.38 0.16 5.46
C ILE A 190 6.22 -0.44 4.34
N MET A 191 7.19 0.33 3.86
CA MET A 191 8.24 -0.16 2.96
C MET A 191 8.91 -1.42 3.54
N PRO A 192 9.53 -2.29 2.72
CA PRO A 192 9.80 -3.66 3.13
C PRO A 192 10.51 -3.79 4.49
N LEU A 193 9.91 -4.54 5.40
CA LEU A 193 10.44 -4.81 6.74
C LEU A 193 11.17 -6.15 6.86
N ILE A 194 11.22 -6.96 5.80
CA ILE A 194 12.06 -8.16 5.78
C ILE A 194 13.53 -7.77 6.04
N GLU A 195 14.30 -8.64 6.69
CA GLU A 195 15.70 -8.34 6.97
C GLU A 195 16.48 -8.17 5.66
N HIS A 196 17.21 -7.05 5.57
CA HIS A 196 17.94 -6.62 4.38
C HIS A 196 19.30 -6.03 4.77
N PRO A 197 20.37 -6.27 4.00
CA PRO A 197 21.73 -5.93 4.41
C PRO A 197 22.07 -4.43 4.27
N TYR A 198 21.35 -3.69 3.40
CA TYR A 198 21.73 -2.34 3.00
C TYR A 198 20.57 -1.34 3.11
N ASP A 199 20.73 -0.28 3.90
CA ASP A 199 19.65 0.69 4.16
C ASP A 199 19.12 1.39 2.91
N ARG A 200 20.01 1.64 1.94
CA ARG A 200 19.67 2.41 0.74
C ARG A 200 19.03 1.56 -0.36
N SER A 201 18.81 0.26 -0.10
CA SER A 201 17.84 -0.51 -0.88
C SER A 201 16.40 -0.22 -0.44
N TRP A 202 16.23 0.51 0.66
CA TRP A 202 14.94 0.85 1.28
C TRP A 202 14.12 -0.36 1.72
N GLY A 203 14.77 -1.53 1.78
CA GLY A 203 14.15 -2.81 2.08
C GLY A 203 13.92 -3.70 0.85
N TYR A 204 13.95 -3.16 -0.37
CA TYR A 204 13.60 -3.92 -1.60
C TYR A 204 14.62 -4.99 -2.00
N GLN A 205 15.79 -5.01 -1.36
CA GLN A 205 16.80 -6.05 -1.55
C GLN A 205 16.92 -6.91 -0.28
N GLY A 206 15.96 -7.84 -0.12
CA GLY A 206 15.85 -8.69 1.07
C GLY A 206 16.83 -9.87 1.10
N THR A 207 17.13 -10.33 2.32
CA THR A 207 17.87 -11.58 2.58
C THR A 207 17.22 -12.47 3.63
N GLY A 208 16.40 -11.92 4.55
CA GLY A 208 15.71 -12.68 5.60
C GLY A 208 14.20 -12.50 5.54
N TYR A 209 13.54 -13.29 4.70
CA TYR A 209 12.11 -13.14 4.39
C TYR A 209 11.18 -13.39 5.60
N TYR A 210 11.59 -14.26 6.52
CA TYR A 210 10.84 -14.63 7.71
C TYR A 210 11.24 -13.85 8.97
N SER A 211 12.14 -12.86 8.84
CA SER A 211 12.55 -12.03 9.96
C SER A 211 12.22 -10.56 9.69
N PRO A 212 11.53 -9.87 10.62
CA PRO A 212 11.49 -8.42 10.60
C PRO A 212 12.89 -7.88 10.88
N THR A 213 13.25 -6.79 10.21
CA THR A 213 14.59 -6.23 10.34
C THR A 213 14.89 -5.84 11.79
N SER A 214 16.02 -6.34 12.28
CA SER A 214 16.50 -6.16 13.63
C SER A 214 16.91 -4.72 13.96
N ARG A 215 17.01 -3.85 12.95
CA ARG A 215 17.32 -2.40 13.08
C ARG A 215 16.45 -1.69 14.10
N TYR A 216 15.18 -2.11 14.21
CA TYR A 216 14.17 -1.45 15.03
C TYR A 216 13.74 -2.30 16.24
N GLY A 217 14.45 -3.37 16.56
CA GLY A 217 14.14 -4.21 17.72
C GLY A 217 13.89 -5.67 17.38
N ASN A 218 13.08 -6.34 18.19
CA ASN A 218 12.79 -7.77 18.05
C ASN A 218 11.39 -8.02 17.44
N PRO A 219 11.08 -9.27 17.01
CA PRO A 219 9.79 -9.66 16.47
C PRO A 219 8.57 -9.25 17.30
N GLN A 220 8.61 -9.46 18.63
CA GLN A 220 7.48 -9.13 19.51
C GLN A 220 7.27 -7.62 19.64
N GLU A 221 8.32 -6.80 19.47
CA GLU A 221 8.16 -5.35 19.42
C GLU A 221 7.45 -4.89 18.14
N LEU A 222 7.63 -5.58 17.00
CA LEU A 222 6.84 -5.33 15.80
C LEU A 222 5.38 -5.79 15.99
N MET A 223 5.15 -6.96 16.58
CA MET A 223 3.79 -7.41 16.94
C MET A 223 3.09 -6.37 17.82
N TYR A 224 3.80 -5.80 18.79
CA TYR A 224 3.29 -4.69 19.61
C TYR A 224 2.90 -3.47 18.77
N PHE A 225 3.75 -3.04 17.84
CA PHE A 225 3.43 -1.91 16.98
C PHE A 225 2.15 -2.13 16.17
N ILE A 226 1.99 -3.31 15.57
CA ILE A 226 0.82 -3.66 14.76
C ILE A 226 -0.43 -3.80 15.64
N ASP A 227 -0.33 -4.43 16.81
CA ASP A 227 -1.42 -4.53 17.79
C ASP A 227 -1.92 -3.14 18.22
N GLN A 228 -0.99 -2.21 18.45
CA GLN A 228 -1.34 -0.82 18.74
C GLN A 228 -2.03 -0.12 17.55
N CYS A 229 -1.62 -0.40 16.32
CA CYS A 229 -2.31 0.13 15.13
C CYS A 229 -3.77 -0.37 15.09
N HIS A 230 -3.98 -1.68 15.25
CA HIS A 230 -5.31 -2.29 15.23
C HIS A 230 -6.22 -1.79 16.36
N GLN A 231 -5.69 -1.67 17.58
CA GLN A 231 -6.44 -1.10 18.71
C GLN A 231 -6.90 0.33 18.47
N ASN A 232 -6.15 1.08 17.65
CA ASN A 232 -6.48 2.44 17.21
C ASN A 232 -7.27 2.49 15.89
N GLY A 233 -7.60 1.34 15.30
CA GLY A 233 -8.39 1.25 14.06
C GLY A 233 -7.63 1.66 12.81
N ILE A 234 -6.32 1.40 12.78
CA ILE A 234 -5.42 1.62 11.64
C ILE A 234 -5.03 0.25 11.08
N GLY A 235 -5.23 0.03 9.80
CA GLY A 235 -4.75 -1.18 9.14
C GLY A 235 -3.28 -1.08 8.75
N VAL A 236 -2.57 -2.21 8.72
CA VAL A 236 -1.14 -2.27 8.41
C VAL A 236 -0.89 -3.06 7.14
N LEU A 237 -0.31 -2.39 6.14
CA LEU A 237 0.12 -2.98 4.88
C LEU A 237 1.65 -3.11 4.87
N LEU A 238 2.14 -4.18 4.27
CA LEU A 238 3.57 -4.44 4.10
C LEU A 238 3.92 -4.47 2.62
N ASP A 239 4.91 -3.69 2.22
CA ASP A 239 5.56 -3.87 0.92
C ASP A 239 6.31 -5.20 0.93
N TRP A 240 5.97 -6.06 -0.03
CA TRP A 240 6.47 -7.40 -0.14
C TRP A 240 7.10 -7.63 -1.51
N VAL A 241 8.26 -8.28 -1.52
CA VAL A 241 9.12 -8.40 -2.71
C VAL A 241 9.33 -9.87 -3.07
N PRO A 242 8.35 -10.53 -3.72
CA PRO A 242 8.44 -11.92 -4.15
C PRO A 242 9.07 -12.11 -5.54
N GLY A 243 9.40 -11.02 -6.25
CA GLY A 243 9.94 -11.10 -7.61
C GLY A 243 11.46 -11.34 -7.66
N HIS A 244 12.20 -10.75 -6.72
CA HIS A 244 13.66 -10.78 -6.72
C HIS A 244 14.24 -10.63 -5.30
N TYR A 245 15.53 -10.90 -5.15
CA TYR A 245 16.26 -10.81 -3.90
C TYR A 245 17.75 -10.49 -4.10
N CYS A 246 18.44 -10.06 -3.04
CA CYS A 246 19.85 -9.64 -3.15
C CYS A 246 20.83 -10.81 -3.34
N LYS A 247 21.97 -10.54 -4.00
CA LYS A 247 23.01 -11.55 -4.28
C LYS A 247 24.08 -11.69 -3.17
N ASP A 248 23.83 -11.14 -1.99
CA ASP A 248 24.75 -11.25 -0.86
C ASP A 248 25.04 -12.71 -0.49
N ALA A 249 26.31 -12.99 -0.20
CA ALA A 249 26.79 -14.36 0.00
C ALA A 249 26.08 -15.09 1.16
N HIS A 250 25.64 -14.38 2.20
CA HIS A 250 24.93 -14.97 3.35
C HIS A 250 23.47 -15.31 3.06
N GLY A 251 22.89 -14.77 1.97
CA GLY A 251 21.48 -14.90 1.61
C GLY A 251 21.19 -16.08 0.68
N LEU A 252 20.10 -15.99 -0.08
CA LEU A 252 19.54 -17.10 -0.86
C LEU A 252 20.31 -17.44 -2.15
N TYR A 253 21.14 -16.52 -2.66
CA TYR A 253 21.77 -16.67 -3.97
C TYR A 253 22.79 -17.82 -3.95
N MET A 254 22.70 -18.72 -4.94
CA MET A 254 23.55 -19.91 -5.06
C MET A 254 23.64 -20.68 -3.74
N PHE A 255 22.49 -20.89 -3.09
CA PHE A 255 22.38 -21.23 -1.67
C PHE A 255 23.31 -22.38 -1.23
N ASP A 256 23.38 -23.45 -2.02
CA ASP A 256 24.21 -24.63 -1.76
C ASP A 256 25.31 -24.84 -2.83
N GLY A 257 25.66 -23.78 -3.55
CA GLY A 257 26.65 -23.78 -4.62
C GLY A 257 26.07 -23.96 -6.03
N GLN A 258 24.76 -24.09 -6.17
CA GLN A 258 24.02 -24.09 -7.45
C GLN A 258 22.72 -23.27 -7.34
N PRO A 259 22.02 -22.98 -8.45
CA PRO A 259 20.74 -22.28 -8.43
C PRO A 259 19.64 -23.07 -7.68
N VAL A 260 19.23 -22.58 -6.51
CA VAL A 260 18.23 -23.20 -5.62
C VAL A 260 16.94 -22.40 -5.60
N TYR A 261 17.02 -21.12 -5.28
CA TYR A 261 15.86 -20.23 -5.20
C TYR A 261 15.64 -19.44 -6.49
N GLU A 262 16.70 -19.24 -7.26
CA GLU A 262 16.74 -18.55 -8.54
C GLU A 262 16.62 -19.51 -9.73
N TYR A 263 16.23 -18.93 -10.87
CA TYR A 263 16.17 -19.65 -12.15
C TYR A 263 17.56 -20.17 -12.52
N LYS A 264 17.61 -21.34 -13.16
CA LYS A 264 18.87 -21.95 -13.61
C LYS A 264 19.48 -21.26 -14.84
N ASP A 265 18.65 -20.62 -15.66
CA ASP A 265 19.07 -20.03 -16.92
C ASP A 265 19.57 -18.60 -16.73
N MET A 266 20.86 -18.35 -17.01
CA MET A 266 21.54 -17.06 -16.80
C MET A 266 20.78 -15.81 -17.29
N PRO A 267 20.11 -15.80 -18.47
CA PRO A 267 19.42 -14.59 -18.94
C PRO A 267 18.23 -14.16 -18.07
N VAL A 268 17.64 -15.08 -17.32
CA VAL A 268 16.46 -14.83 -16.47
C VAL A 268 16.74 -15.03 -14.98
N GLN A 269 17.90 -15.61 -14.65
CA GLN A 269 18.40 -15.79 -13.28
C GLN A 269 18.59 -14.46 -12.56
N GLU A 270 19.04 -13.42 -13.27
CA GLU A 270 19.41 -12.15 -12.68
C GLU A 270 18.73 -10.96 -13.35
N ASN A 271 18.44 -9.92 -12.56
CA ASN A 271 18.10 -8.61 -13.07
C ASN A 271 19.37 -7.76 -13.14
N SER A 272 19.84 -7.49 -14.37
CA SER A 272 21.09 -6.75 -14.60
C SER A 272 21.00 -5.27 -14.21
N VAL A 273 19.81 -4.67 -14.25
CA VAL A 273 19.58 -3.26 -13.91
C VAL A 273 19.69 -3.06 -12.39
N TRP A 274 19.12 -3.99 -11.62
CA TRP A 274 19.09 -3.90 -10.16
C TRP A 274 20.26 -4.62 -9.49
N GLY A 275 20.96 -5.48 -10.21
CA GLY A 275 22.03 -6.32 -9.66
C GLY A 275 21.51 -7.39 -8.70
N THR A 276 20.29 -7.88 -8.89
CA THR A 276 19.61 -8.87 -8.03
C THR A 276 19.39 -10.21 -8.73
N ALA A 277 19.02 -11.23 -7.98
CA ALA A 277 18.57 -12.52 -8.52
C ALA A 277 17.04 -12.61 -8.51
N ASN A 278 16.46 -13.28 -9.51
CA ASN A 278 15.01 -13.49 -9.62
C ASN A 278 14.64 -14.84 -9.01
N PHE A 279 13.54 -14.90 -8.25
CA PHE A 279 13.01 -16.18 -7.76
C PHE A 279 12.55 -17.07 -8.91
N ASP A 280 12.83 -18.37 -8.85
CA ASP A 280 12.30 -19.36 -9.78
C ASP A 280 10.81 -19.61 -9.49
N LEU A 281 9.95 -18.76 -10.02
CA LEU A 281 8.49 -18.87 -9.88
C LEU A 281 7.92 -20.09 -10.64
N GLY A 282 8.74 -20.87 -11.35
CA GLY A 282 8.35 -22.16 -11.91
C GLY A 282 8.58 -23.33 -10.96
N LYS A 283 9.31 -23.12 -9.85
CA LYS A 283 9.76 -24.16 -8.93
C LYS A 283 8.78 -24.32 -7.75
N PRO A 284 8.21 -25.52 -7.53
CA PRO A 284 7.25 -25.76 -6.45
C PRO A 284 7.79 -25.42 -5.05
N GLU A 285 9.05 -25.74 -4.74
CA GLU A 285 9.66 -25.45 -3.44
C GLU A 285 9.75 -23.93 -3.19
N VAL A 286 9.94 -23.13 -4.24
CA VAL A 286 9.91 -21.66 -4.17
C VAL A 286 8.48 -21.17 -3.95
N HIS A 287 7.46 -21.84 -4.50
CA HIS A 287 6.06 -21.55 -4.17
C HIS A 287 5.79 -21.80 -2.69
N SER A 288 6.22 -22.96 -2.17
CA SER A 288 6.14 -23.28 -0.74
C SER A 288 6.81 -22.20 0.10
N PHE A 289 8.01 -21.76 -0.28
CA PHE A 289 8.74 -20.70 0.42
C PHE A 289 8.01 -19.35 0.42
N LEU A 290 7.59 -18.84 -0.74
CA LEU A 290 7.01 -17.50 -0.85
C LEU A 290 5.56 -17.43 -0.33
N ILE A 291 4.73 -18.43 -0.64
CA ILE A 291 3.34 -18.45 -0.14
C ILE A 291 3.33 -18.64 1.37
N SER A 292 4.20 -19.52 1.89
CA SER A 292 4.36 -19.66 3.34
C SER A 292 4.87 -18.38 4.00
N ASN A 293 5.66 -17.57 3.29
CA ASN A 293 6.12 -16.29 3.80
C ASN A 293 4.97 -15.28 3.95
N ALA A 294 4.09 -15.17 2.94
CA ALA A 294 2.91 -14.31 3.04
C ALA A 294 2.02 -14.73 4.22
N LEU A 295 1.74 -16.04 4.36
CA LEU A 295 0.93 -16.55 5.47
C LEU A 295 1.62 -16.39 6.83
N PHE A 296 2.95 -16.45 6.90
CA PHE A 296 3.72 -16.18 8.11
C PHE A 296 3.48 -14.75 8.62
N TRP A 297 3.56 -13.76 7.73
CA TRP A 297 3.29 -12.36 8.07
C TRP A 297 1.84 -12.14 8.50
N MET A 298 0.88 -12.80 7.86
CA MET A 298 -0.53 -12.74 8.26
C MET A 298 -0.76 -13.39 9.63
N LYS A 299 -0.19 -14.58 9.87
CA LYS A 299 -0.44 -15.37 11.08
C LYS A 299 0.24 -14.81 12.32
N TYR A 300 1.53 -14.48 12.24
CA TYR A 300 2.31 -14.07 13.42
C TYR A 300 2.34 -12.56 13.64
N TYR A 301 2.18 -11.76 12.58
CA TYR A 301 2.24 -10.30 12.67
C TYR A 301 0.88 -9.63 12.38
N HIS A 302 -0.14 -10.39 12.00
CA HIS A 302 -1.49 -9.87 11.71
C HIS A 302 -1.52 -8.76 10.64
N ILE A 303 -0.59 -8.79 9.67
CA ILE A 303 -0.59 -7.83 8.55
C ILE A 303 -1.95 -7.88 7.81
N ASP A 304 -2.51 -6.71 7.50
CA ASP A 304 -3.82 -6.60 6.85
C ASP A 304 -3.78 -6.73 5.34
N GLY A 305 -2.59 -6.65 4.74
CA GLY A 305 -2.40 -6.78 3.31
C GLY A 305 -0.96 -6.54 2.86
N PHE A 306 -0.73 -6.83 1.58
CA PHE A 306 0.56 -6.69 0.94
C PHE A 306 0.45 -5.79 -0.28
N ARG A 307 1.47 -4.95 -0.48
CA ARG A 307 1.73 -4.31 -1.77
C ARG A 307 2.90 -5.02 -2.42
N VAL A 308 2.64 -5.63 -3.58
CA VAL A 308 3.65 -6.34 -4.37
C VAL A 308 4.27 -5.36 -5.33
N ASP A 309 5.54 -5.05 -5.10
CA ASP A 309 6.34 -4.17 -5.93
C ASP A 309 6.71 -4.86 -7.25
N ALA A 310 6.78 -4.07 -8.31
CA ALA A 310 7.34 -4.43 -9.60
C ALA A 310 6.75 -5.71 -10.23
N VAL A 311 5.43 -5.92 -10.14
CA VAL A 311 4.72 -7.08 -10.72
C VAL A 311 4.99 -7.20 -12.22
N ALA A 312 5.14 -6.07 -12.92
CA ALA A 312 5.56 -6.02 -14.31
C ALA A 312 6.84 -6.84 -14.58
N ASN A 313 7.85 -6.74 -13.71
CA ASN A 313 9.13 -7.45 -13.86
C ASN A 313 8.99 -8.95 -13.57
N MET A 314 7.96 -9.37 -12.85
CA MET A 314 7.64 -10.79 -12.69
C MET A 314 6.95 -11.33 -13.94
N LEU A 315 5.99 -10.58 -14.49
CA LEU A 315 5.12 -11.00 -15.59
C LEU A 315 5.84 -11.12 -16.94
N TYR A 316 7.00 -10.48 -17.10
CA TYR A 316 7.75 -10.49 -18.35
C TYR A 316 9.21 -10.86 -18.17
N TRP A 317 9.72 -11.67 -19.09
CA TRP A 317 11.14 -11.95 -19.27
C TRP A 317 11.80 -10.89 -20.14
N ASP A 318 12.90 -10.29 -19.67
CA ASP A 318 13.76 -9.48 -20.52
C ASP A 318 14.82 -10.35 -21.20
N ALA A 319 14.44 -10.95 -22.34
CA ALA A 319 15.35 -11.72 -23.17
C ALA A 319 16.03 -10.84 -24.23
N GLY A 320 16.76 -9.80 -23.79
CA GLY A 320 17.51 -8.90 -24.69
C GLY A 320 16.61 -7.90 -25.41
N GLY A 321 15.65 -7.29 -24.70
CA GLY A 321 14.75 -6.27 -25.22
C GLY A 321 13.46 -6.81 -25.87
N VAL A 322 13.26 -8.13 -25.88
CA VAL A 322 11.98 -8.75 -26.25
C VAL A 322 11.30 -9.24 -24.99
N PHE A 323 10.26 -8.53 -24.56
CA PHE A 323 9.43 -8.93 -23.42
C PHE A 323 8.60 -10.16 -23.79
N GLN A 324 8.91 -11.30 -23.16
CA GLN A 324 8.12 -12.52 -23.29
C GLN A 324 7.31 -12.74 -22.03
N LYS A 325 6.05 -13.16 -22.17
CA LYS A 325 5.19 -13.46 -21.03
C LYS A 325 5.80 -14.58 -20.18
N ASN A 326 5.92 -14.33 -18.88
CA ASN A 326 6.33 -15.32 -17.88
C ASN A 326 5.10 -16.05 -17.34
N GLU A 327 4.72 -17.16 -17.98
CA GLU A 327 3.58 -17.98 -17.55
C GLU A 327 3.76 -18.54 -16.13
N TYR A 328 5.00 -18.74 -15.67
CA TYR A 328 5.28 -19.20 -14.31
C TYR A 328 4.92 -18.14 -13.27
N ALA A 329 5.25 -16.87 -13.54
CA ALA A 329 4.84 -15.77 -12.67
C ALA A 329 3.32 -15.62 -12.60
N VAL A 330 2.62 -15.75 -13.72
CA VAL A 330 1.15 -15.69 -13.76
C VAL A 330 0.55 -16.79 -12.89
N ALA A 331 0.98 -18.05 -13.08
CA ALA A 331 0.48 -19.18 -12.31
C ALA A 331 0.80 -19.04 -10.81
N PHE A 332 2.01 -18.56 -10.48
CA PHE A 332 2.40 -18.29 -9.10
C PHE A 332 1.53 -17.21 -8.45
N LEU A 333 1.33 -16.06 -9.11
CA LEU A 333 0.52 -14.96 -8.58
C LEU A 333 -0.94 -15.37 -8.39
N GLN A 334 -1.51 -16.13 -9.32
CA GLN A 334 -2.85 -16.69 -9.20
C GLN A 334 -2.97 -17.61 -7.97
N LYS A 335 -2.05 -18.57 -7.83
CA LYS A 335 -2.01 -19.49 -6.69
C LYS A 335 -1.80 -18.77 -5.36
N LEU A 336 -0.88 -17.81 -5.32
CA LEU A 336 -0.62 -16.95 -4.16
C LEU A 336 -1.90 -16.26 -3.70
N ASN A 337 -2.57 -15.55 -4.62
CA ASN A 337 -3.79 -14.80 -4.28
C ASN A 337 -4.91 -15.75 -3.82
N GLU A 338 -5.14 -16.89 -4.49
CA GLU A 338 -6.14 -17.87 -4.06
C GLU A 338 -5.91 -18.35 -2.62
N VAL A 339 -4.65 -18.65 -2.26
CA VAL A 339 -4.29 -19.11 -0.92
C VAL A 339 -4.46 -17.99 0.11
N VAL A 340 -3.96 -16.79 -0.19
CA VAL A 340 -4.05 -15.62 0.72
C VAL A 340 -5.50 -15.20 0.98
N PHE A 341 -6.35 -15.18 -0.04
CA PHE A 341 -7.79 -14.87 0.13
C PHE A 341 -8.58 -16.01 0.79
N THR A 342 -8.08 -17.24 0.76
CA THR A 342 -8.67 -18.34 1.54
C THR A 342 -8.44 -18.14 3.04
N GLU A 343 -7.27 -17.60 3.42
CA GLU A 343 -6.93 -17.29 4.82
C GLU A 343 -7.71 -16.08 5.35
N ASP A 344 -7.70 -14.96 4.60
CA ASP A 344 -8.53 -13.79 4.92
C ASP A 344 -9.17 -13.21 3.65
N PRO A 345 -10.49 -13.37 3.45
CA PRO A 345 -11.19 -12.81 2.30
C PRO A 345 -11.16 -11.27 2.22
N ASN A 346 -10.76 -10.58 3.29
CA ASN A 346 -10.69 -9.12 3.36
C ASN A 346 -9.26 -8.57 3.41
N VAL A 347 -8.24 -9.41 3.16
CA VAL A 347 -6.85 -8.96 3.02
C VAL A 347 -6.71 -8.03 1.82
N LEU A 348 -5.87 -7.00 1.91
CA LEU A 348 -5.56 -6.12 0.78
C LEU A 348 -4.38 -6.69 -0.01
N MET A 349 -4.60 -7.09 -1.26
CA MET A 349 -3.55 -7.52 -2.19
C MET A 349 -3.44 -6.48 -3.29
N ILE A 350 -2.39 -5.66 -3.20
CA ILE A 350 -2.17 -4.49 -4.06
C ILE A 350 -1.02 -4.80 -5.03
N ALA A 351 -1.25 -4.62 -6.32
CA ALA A 351 -0.21 -4.75 -7.34
C ALA A 351 0.33 -3.38 -7.77
N GLU A 352 1.65 -3.23 -7.82
CA GLU A 352 2.30 -2.24 -8.67
C GLU A 352 2.67 -2.89 -10.00
N ASP A 353 1.82 -2.67 -11.00
CA ASP A 353 2.04 -3.10 -12.37
C ASP A 353 2.01 -1.88 -13.30
N SER A 354 3.16 -1.59 -13.89
CA SER A 354 3.38 -0.48 -14.82
C SER A 354 3.09 -0.84 -16.28
N THR A 355 2.54 -2.03 -16.54
CA THR A 355 2.12 -2.46 -17.88
C THR A 355 0.60 -2.37 -18.08
N ASP A 356 0.15 -2.67 -19.30
CA ASP A 356 -1.25 -2.77 -19.69
C ASP A 356 -1.83 -4.17 -19.48
N TRP A 357 -1.22 -4.98 -18.60
CA TRP A 357 -1.75 -6.30 -18.27
C TRP A 357 -3.21 -6.21 -17.85
N PRO A 358 -4.12 -6.97 -18.47
CA PRO A 358 -5.54 -6.89 -18.19
C PRO A 358 -5.92 -7.73 -16.97
N LEU A 359 -7.01 -7.35 -16.30
CA LEU A 359 -7.64 -8.15 -15.24
C LEU A 359 -6.70 -8.41 -14.04
N VAL A 360 -5.81 -7.46 -13.74
CA VAL A 360 -4.89 -7.57 -12.59
C VAL A 360 -5.68 -7.72 -11.30
N THR A 361 -6.76 -6.95 -11.16
CA THR A 361 -7.61 -6.90 -9.96
C THR A 361 -8.88 -7.74 -10.06
N ALA A 362 -8.97 -8.61 -11.08
CA ALA A 362 -10.09 -9.52 -11.25
C ALA A 362 -9.81 -10.88 -10.57
N PRO A 363 -10.87 -11.63 -10.18
CA PRO A 363 -10.71 -12.97 -9.63
C PRO A 363 -10.02 -13.95 -10.57
N VAL A 364 -9.27 -14.91 -10.01
CA VAL A 364 -8.54 -15.93 -10.79
C VAL A 364 -9.47 -16.76 -11.66
N TYR A 365 -10.67 -17.12 -11.16
CA TYR A 365 -11.65 -17.88 -11.93
C TYR A 365 -12.24 -17.12 -13.14
N GLU A 366 -12.03 -15.80 -13.23
CA GLU A 366 -12.38 -14.96 -14.40
C GLU A 366 -11.18 -14.72 -15.33
N GLY A 367 -10.03 -15.35 -15.03
CA GLY A 367 -8.78 -15.18 -15.78
C GLY A 367 -7.90 -14.02 -15.27
N GLY A 368 -8.22 -13.43 -14.13
CA GLY A 368 -7.41 -12.38 -13.52
C GLY A 368 -6.18 -12.90 -12.76
N LEU A 369 -5.35 -11.98 -12.27
CA LEU A 369 -4.23 -12.31 -11.39
C LEU A 369 -4.65 -12.52 -9.93
N GLY A 370 -5.85 -12.08 -9.55
CA GLY A 370 -6.42 -12.26 -8.22
C GLY A 370 -6.11 -11.15 -7.23
N PHE A 371 -5.40 -10.08 -7.60
CA PHE A 371 -5.25 -8.91 -6.73
C PHE A 371 -6.62 -8.24 -6.53
N ASN A 372 -6.75 -7.40 -5.49
CA ASN A 372 -7.96 -6.62 -5.29
C ASN A 372 -7.77 -5.11 -5.53
N TYR A 373 -6.53 -4.66 -5.62
CA TYR A 373 -6.19 -3.30 -6.03
C TYR A 373 -4.95 -3.26 -6.92
N LYS A 374 -4.88 -2.25 -7.78
CA LYS A 374 -3.72 -1.92 -8.62
C LYS A 374 -3.38 -0.45 -8.43
N TRP A 375 -2.09 -0.11 -8.37
CA TRP A 375 -1.65 1.28 -8.45
C TRP A 375 -1.93 1.87 -9.83
N ASN A 376 -2.59 3.02 -9.89
CA ASN A 376 -2.86 3.72 -11.14
C ASN A 376 -1.67 4.59 -11.56
N MET A 377 -0.63 3.94 -12.10
CA MET A 377 0.58 4.60 -12.57
C MET A 377 0.31 5.57 -13.72
N GLY A 378 -0.69 5.29 -14.56
CA GLY A 378 -1.11 6.19 -15.64
C GLY A 378 -1.65 7.52 -15.12
N TRP A 379 -2.60 7.46 -14.17
CA TRP A 379 -3.11 8.66 -13.48
C TRP A 379 -2.00 9.45 -12.80
N MET A 380 -1.11 8.78 -12.08
CA MET A 380 0.00 9.43 -11.36
C MET A 380 0.89 10.21 -12.33
N ASN A 381 1.34 9.58 -13.41
CA ASN A 381 2.20 10.22 -14.41
C ASN A 381 1.49 11.40 -15.09
N ASP A 382 0.22 11.23 -15.47
CA ASP A 382 -0.55 12.26 -16.16
C ASP A 382 -0.81 13.47 -15.27
N ILE A 383 -1.24 13.27 -14.02
CA ILE A 383 -1.54 14.39 -13.13
C ILE A 383 -0.27 15.12 -12.70
N LEU A 384 0.83 14.42 -12.43
CA LEU A 384 2.10 15.08 -12.09
C LEU A 384 2.63 15.87 -13.28
N ALA A 385 2.62 15.32 -14.50
CA ALA A 385 3.00 16.05 -15.71
C ALA A 385 2.11 17.30 -15.93
N TYR A 386 0.81 17.21 -15.64
CA TYR A 386 -0.11 18.34 -15.73
C TYR A 386 0.18 19.42 -14.67
N MET A 387 0.49 19.01 -13.44
CA MET A 387 0.79 19.93 -12.35
C MET A 387 2.18 20.57 -12.49
N GLU A 388 3.17 19.87 -13.04
CA GLU A 388 4.50 20.41 -13.35
C GLU A 388 4.49 21.38 -14.54
N CYS A 389 3.49 21.30 -15.41
CA CYS A 389 3.34 22.21 -16.54
C CYS A 389 2.99 23.63 -16.06
N GLU A 390 3.63 24.64 -16.67
CA GLU A 390 3.29 26.04 -16.45
C GLU A 390 1.79 26.30 -16.71
N PRO A 391 1.09 27.04 -15.83
CA PRO A 391 -0.37 27.19 -15.88
C PRO A 391 -0.94 27.61 -17.24
N GLU A 392 -0.26 28.51 -17.95
CA GLU A 392 -0.70 29.03 -19.25
C GLU A 392 -0.67 27.97 -20.37
N ASN A 393 0.12 26.92 -20.18
CA ASN A 393 0.29 25.82 -21.12
C ASN A 393 -0.63 24.62 -20.82
N ARG A 394 -1.26 24.57 -19.65
CA ARG A 394 -2.15 23.47 -19.24
C ARG A 394 -3.31 23.23 -20.20
N LYS A 395 -3.80 24.27 -20.88
CA LYS A 395 -4.83 24.16 -21.93
C LYS A 395 -4.44 23.25 -23.09
N PHE A 396 -3.14 23.06 -23.35
CA PHE A 396 -2.63 22.22 -24.42
C PHE A 396 -2.49 20.74 -24.05
N ILE A 397 -2.51 20.44 -22.75
CA ILE A 397 -2.40 19.07 -22.18
C ILE A 397 -3.59 18.75 -21.27
N HIS A 398 -4.75 19.37 -21.53
CA HIS A 398 -5.95 19.32 -20.69
C HIS A 398 -6.49 17.89 -20.52
N ASP A 399 -6.27 17.06 -21.53
CA ASP A 399 -6.63 15.64 -21.57
C ASP A 399 -5.92 14.80 -20.50
N LYS A 400 -4.74 15.22 -20.01
CA LYS A 400 -4.05 14.49 -18.92
C LYS A 400 -4.88 14.38 -17.64
N VAL A 401 -5.72 15.37 -17.35
CA VAL A 401 -6.60 15.32 -16.17
C VAL A 401 -7.78 14.36 -16.39
N THR A 402 -8.24 14.19 -17.64
CA THR A 402 -9.47 13.44 -17.96
C THR A 402 -9.22 12.02 -18.42
N PHE A 403 -8.03 11.71 -18.94
CA PHE A 403 -7.71 10.46 -19.60
C PHE A 403 -7.83 9.24 -18.68
N SER A 404 -7.37 9.34 -17.43
CA SER A 404 -7.47 8.26 -16.44
C SER A 404 -8.89 7.76 -16.23
N LEU A 405 -9.89 8.64 -16.37
CA LEU A 405 -11.30 8.30 -16.17
C LEU A 405 -11.92 7.48 -17.32
N LEU A 406 -11.23 7.36 -18.45
CA LEU A 406 -11.65 6.46 -19.54
C LEU A 406 -11.47 4.99 -19.15
N TYR A 407 -10.49 4.69 -18.30
CA TYR A 407 -10.20 3.33 -17.84
C TYR A 407 -10.28 3.17 -16.32
N ALA A 408 -10.65 4.19 -15.54
CA ALA A 408 -10.70 4.14 -14.08
C ALA A 408 -11.60 3.03 -13.48
N TYR A 409 -12.42 2.38 -14.30
CA TYR A 409 -13.32 1.29 -13.91
C TYR A 409 -12.94 -0.06 -14.54
N SER A 410 -11.79 -0.15 -15.23
CA SER A 410 -11.28 -1.42 -15.74
C SER A 410 -10.58 -2.26 -14.66
N GLU A 411 -10.11 -1.60 -13.61
CA GLU A 411 -9.46 -2.19 -12.45
C GLU A 411 -9.87 -1.43 -11.18
N ASN A 412 -9.69 -2.06 -10.03
CA ASN A 412 -9.85 -1.41 -8.73
C ASN A 412 -8.58 -0.60 -8.41
N PHE A 413 -8.61 0.72 -8.62
CA PHE A 413 -7.40 1.53 -8.51
C PHE A 413 -7.16 2.13 -7.11
N ILE A 414 -5.89 2.10 -6.68
CA ILE A 414 -5.30 3.06 -5.74
C ILE A 414 -4.61 4.16 -6.56
N LEU A 415 -4.71 5.42 -6.13
CA LEU A 415 -4.05 6.57 -6.74
C LEU A 415 -2.78 6.89 -5.93
N PRO A 416 -1.59 6.47 -6.41
CA PRO A 416 -0.35 6.62 -5.65
C PRO A 416 0.31 7.97 -5.90
N LEU A 417 0.75 8.61 -4.82
CA LEU A 417 1.84 9.59 -4.83
C LEU A 417 2.90 9.06 -3.87
N SER A 418 3.68 8.09 -4.37
CA SER A 418 4.57 7.25 -3.55
C SER A 418 5.98 7.82 -3.39
N HIS A 419 6.81 7.09 -2.64
CA HIS A 419 8.21 7.42 -2.41
C HIS A 419 9.03 7.59 -3.70
N ASP A 420 8.77 6.77 -4.72
CA ASP A 420 9.45 6.81 -6.02
C ASP A 420 9.27 8.12 -6.78
N GLU A 421 8.23 8.90 -6.45
CA GLU A 421 7.91 10.14 -7.15
C GLU A 421 8.58 11.38 -6.55
N VAL A 422 9.29 11.21 -5.42
CA VAL A 422 9.93 12.29 -4.67
C VAL A 422 11.42 12.06 -4.40
N VAL A 423 12.09 11.36 -5.31
CA VAL A 423 13.51 11.00 -5.25
C VAL A 423 14.21 11.16 -6.61
N HIS A 424 15.52 10.97 -6.64
CA HIS A 424 16.33 10.83 -7.86
C HIS A 424 16.22 12.02 -8.84
N GLY A 425 16.09 13.25 -8.33
CA GLY A 425 15.98 14.45 -9.15
C GLY A 425 14.56 14.75 -9.63
N LYS A 426 13.56 13.95 -9.26
CA LYS A 426 12.15 14.18 -9.58
C LYS A 426 11.51 15.32 -8.79
N LYS A 427 12.21 15.86 -7.77
CA LYS A 427 11.73 16.88 -6.81
C LYS A 427 10.65 16.34 -5.86
N SER A 428 10.46 17.01 -4.72
CA SER A 428 9.29 16.79 -3.88
C SER A 428 7.99 17.21 -4.59
N LEU A 429 6.84 16.71 -4.11
CA LEU A 429 5.53 17.13 -4.63
C LEU A 429 5.32 18.65 -4.61
N LEU A 430 5.80 19.34 -3.58
CA LEU A 430 5.72 20.80 -3.50
C LEU A 430 6.63 21.47 -4.54
N ASN A 431 7.84 20.94 -4.72
CA ASN A 431 8.82 21.51 -5.63
C ASN A 431 8.55 21.22 -7.12
N LYS A 432 7.74 20.21 -7.43
CA LYS A 432 7.16 19.98 -8.76
C LYS A 432 6.26 21.13 -9.23
N MET A 433 5.55 21.80 -8.31
CA MET A 433 4.63 22.87 -8.67
C MET A 433 5.37 24.11 -9.21
N PRO A 434 4.95 24.74 -10.32
CA PRO A 434 5.58 25.95 -10.85
C PRO A 434 5.22 27.20 -10.05
N GLY A 435 5.99 28.28 -10.24
CA GLY A 435 5.75 29.59 -9.64
C GLY A 435 6.41 29.83 -8.28
N ASP A 436 5.99 30.93 -7.64
CA ASP A 436 6.52 31.38 -6.34
C ASP A 436 6.06 30.50 -5.16
N TYR A 437 6.59 30.81 -3.98
CA TYR A 437 6.31 30.08 -2.74
C TYR A 437 4.81 29.90 -2.48
N TRP A 438 3.99 30.94 -2.66
CA TRP A 438 2.56 30.85 -2.41
C TRP A 438 1.86 29.99 -3.47
N ARG A 439 2.21 30.17 -4.76
CA ARG A 439 1.65 29.40 -5.87
C ARG A 439 1.97 27.91 -5.77
N LYS A 440 3.16 27.55 -5.28
CA LYS A 440 3.54 26.16 -5.03
C LYS A 440 2.59 25.48 -4.03
N PHE A 441 2.35 26.10 -2.88
CA PHE A 441 1.41 25.56 -1.89
C PHE A 441 -0.04 25.54 -2.39
N ALA A 442 -0.49 26.59 -3.09
CA ALA A 442 -1.84 26.62 -3.64
C ALA A 442 -2.08 25.44 -4.60
N GLN A 443 -1.14 25.18 -5.50
CA GLN A 443 -1.21 24.06 -6.44
C GLN A 443 -1.08 22.70 -5.75
N LEU A 444 -0.26 22.58 -4.70
CA LEU A 444 -0.19 21.34 -3.92
C LEU A 444 -1.53 21.03 -3.24
N ARG A 445 -2.19 22.05 -2.65
CA ARG A 445 -3.54 21.89 -2.09
C ARG A 445 -4.55 21.48 -3.16
N LEU A 446 -4.49 22.09 -4.35
CA LEU A 446 -5.31 21.71 -5.50
C LEU A 446 -5.09 20.25 -5.91
N LEU A 447 -3.83 19.80 -6.04
CA LEU A 447 -3.50 18.41 -6.34
C LEU A 447 -4.13 17.46 -5.33
N TYR A 448 -4.01 17.76 -4.03
CA TYR A 448 -4.55 16.89 -2.99
C TYR A 448 -6.08 16.87 -2.96
N GLY A 449 -6.74 18.01 -3.12
CA GLY A 449 -8.20 18.00 -3.22
C GLY A 449 -8.69 17.27 -4.48
N TYR A 450 -7.94 17.33 -5.60
CA TYR A 450 -8.24 16.50 -6.77
C TYR A 450 -8.01 15.01 -6.48
N LEU A 451 -6.86 14.62 -5.92
CA LEU A 451 -6.55 13.25 -5.48
C LEU A 451 -7.70 12.67 -4.63
N MET A 452 -8.14 13.41 -3.61
CA MET A 452 -9.17 12.97 -2.66
C MET A 452 -10.58 12.93 -3.26
N THR A 453 -10.82 13.64 -4.36
CA THR A 453 -12.13 13.69 -5.02
C THR A 453 -12.21 12.89 -6.31
N HIS A 454 -11.10 12.47 -6.90
CA HIS A 454 -11.03 11.52 -8.00
C HIS A 454 -11.49 10.12 -7.56
N PRO A 455 -12.14 9.31 -8.41
CA PRO A 455 -12.41 7.88 -8.13
C PRO A 455 -11.12 7.07 -7.88
N GLY A 456 -11.18 6.13 -6.94
CA GLY A 456 -10.07 5.26 -6.55
C GLY A 456 -9.61 5.51 -5.11
N LYS A 457 -8.87 4.58 -4.51
CA LYS A 457 -8.34 4.70 -3.14
C LYS A 457 -7.09 5.58 -3.10
N LYS A 458 -6.62 6.00 -1.93
CA LYS A 458 -5.62 7.08 -1.78
C LYS A 458 -4.34 6.58 -1.15
N LEU A 459 -3.19 6.97 -1.69
CA LEU A 459 -1.88 6.77 -1.07
C LEU A 459 -1.06 8.04 -1.15
N LEU A 460 -0.41 8.40 -0.04
CA LEU A 460 0.52 9.51 0.04
C LEU A 460 1.75 9.11 0.84
N PHE A 461 2.93 9.34 0.28
CA PHE A 461 4.19 9.14 0.97
C PHE A 461 4.47 10.22 2.02
N MET A 462 5.10 9.79 3.11
CA MET A 462 5.52 10.61 4.22
C MET A 462 6.30 11.86 3.78
N GLY A 463 5.99 13.01 4.38
CA GLY A 463 6.54 14.31 4.00
C GLY A 463 5.64 15.10 3.06
N GLY A 464 4.81 14.44 2.26
CA GLY A 464 3.86 15.09 1.36
C GLY A 464 2.79 15.90 2.11
N GLU A 465 2.29 15.37 3.23
CA GLU A 465 1.15 15.92 3.98
C GLU A 465 1.39 17.30 4.58
N PHE A 466 2.65 17.66 4.86
CA PHE A 466 3.04 19.01 5.30
C PHE A 466 3.81 19.80 4.23
N GLY A 467 3.89 19.25 3.01
CA GLY A 467 4.57 19.86 1.87
C GLY A 467 6.07 20.00 2.09
N GLN A 468 6.79 18.89 2.29
CA GLN A 468 8.25 18.92 2.32
C GLN A 468 8.83 19.54 1.03
N PHE A 469 9.85 20.38 1.17
CA PHE A 469 10.49 21.06 0.02
C PHE A 469 11.48 20.16 -0.68
N ASP A 470 12.38 19.55 0.06
CA ASP A 470 13.42 18.71 -0.52
C ASP A 470 12.85 17.32 -0.85
N GLU A 471 13.55 16.65 -1.76
CA GLU A 471 13.32 15.22 -2.01
C GLU A 471 13.45 14.42 -0.72
N TRP A 472 12.87 13.22 -0.72
CA TRP A 472 13.07 12.31 0.39
C TRP A 472 14.56 11.92 0.47
N LYS A 473 15.09 11.99 1.70
CA LYS A 473 16.48 11.65 2.02
C LYS A 473 16.48 10.35 2.81
N ASP A 474 16.93 9.27 2.17
CA ASP A 474 16.95 7.91 2.71
C ASP A 474 17.85 7.73 3.95
N LEU A 475 18.84 8.61 4.13
CA LEU A 475 19.77 8.60 5.25
C LEU A 475 19.46 9.59 6.39
N GLU A 476 18.51 10.49 6.21
CA GLU A 476 18.10 11.48 7.21
C GLU A 476 16.68 11.20 7.69
N ASP A 477 16.18 11.92 8.68
CA ASP A 477 14.74 11.97 8.91
C ASP A 477 14.06 13.00 7.99
N LEU A 478 12.72 12.99 7.98
CA LEU A 478 11.96 14.04 7.33
C LEU A 478 12.30 15.43 7.90
N ASP A 479 12.07 16.47 7.12
CA ASP A 479 12.39 17.85 7.48
C ASP A 479 11.39 18.43 8.50
N TRP A 480 11.32 17.84 9.70
CA TRP A 480 10.40 18.21 10.77
C TRP A 480 10.58 19.65 11.25
N ASN A 481 11.75 20.25 11.02
CA ASN A 481 12.00 21.67 11.26
C ASN A 481 11.09 22.58 10.41
N LEU A 482 10.54 22.09 9.29
CA LEU A 482 9.57 22.84 8.46
C LEU A 482 8.29 23.20 9.22
N GLN A 483 7.98 22.50 10.31
CA GLN A 483 6.87 22.85 11.22
C GLN A 483 7.04 24.24 11.88
N GLY A 484 8.27 24.79 11.90
CA GLY A 484 8.53 26.16 12.34
C GLY A 484 7.99 27.24 11.38
N PHE A 485 7.65 26.87 10.15
CA PHE A 485 7.22 27.79 9.09
C PHE A 485 5.71 27.76 8.92
N GLU A 486 5.10 28.93 8.73
CA GLU A 486 3.64 29.08 8.72
C GLU A 486 2.95 28.29 7.60
N MET A 487 3.43 28.38 6.35
CA MET A 487 2.76 27.72 5.22
C MET A 487 2.75 26.19 5.33
N HIS A 488 3.75 25.59 5.94
CA HIS A 488 3.79 24.13 6.18
C HIS A 488 2.75 23.72 7.23
N ARG A 489 2.59 24.50 8.31
CA ARG A 489 1.53 24.26 9.31
C ARG A 489 0.13 24.41 8.71
N LEU A 490 -0.06 25.43 7.86
CA LEU A 490 -1.34 25.66 7.17
C LEU A 490 -1.63 24.57 6.11
N MET A 491 -0.59 24.08 5.42
CA MET A 491 -0.69 22.95 4.50
C MET A 491 -1.10 21.66 5.23
N GLN A 492 -0.47 21.38 6.37
CA GLN A 492 -0.82 20.24 7.21
C GLN A 492 -2.26 20.35 7.75
N ALA A 493 -2.68 21.55 8.17
CA ALA A 493 -4.06 21.81 8.59
C ALA A 493 -5.08 21.54 7.46
N TYR A 494 -4.75 21.97 6.23
CA TYR A 494 -5.55 21.67 5.05
C TYR A 494 -5.65 20.16 4.81
N TYR A 495 -4.53 19.44 4.83
CA TYR A 495 -4.51 18.00 4.60
C TYR A 495 -5.38 17.26 5.64
N LYS A 496 -5.25 17.61 6.92
CA LYS A 496 -6.04 17.04 8.01
C LYS A 496 -7.54 17.19 7.78
N GLU A 497 -7.99 18.39 7.41
CA GLU A 497 -9.42 18.63 7.14
C GLU A 497 -9.90 17.91 5.87
N LEU A 498 -9.08 17.92 4.81
CA LEU A 498 -9.38 17.23 3.57
C LEU A 498 -9.52 15.71 3.77
N ALA A 499 -8.60 15.08 4.51
CA ALA A 499 -8.65 13.67 4.85
C ALA A 499 -9.86 13.34 5.76
N ALA A 500 -10.19 14.23 6.70
CA ALA A 500 -11.41 14.11 7.50
C ALA A 500 -12.68 14.18 6.64
N ILE A 501 -12.70 15.03 5.61
CA ILE A 501 -13.79 15.10 4.61
C ILE A 501 -13.88 13.79 3.83
N TYR A 502 -12.76 13.24 3.37
CA TYR A 502 -12.71 11.95 2.68
C TYR A 502 -13.37 10.86 3.52
N LYS A 503 -12.92 10.66 4.78
CA LYS A 503 -13.47 9.62 5.67
C LYS A 503 -14.96 9.78 5.93
N ARG A 504 -15.46 10.99 6.17
CA ARG A 504 -16.88 11.22 6.51
C ARG A 504 -17.81 11.34 5.30
N SER A 505 -17.29 11.39 4.08
CA SER A 505 -18.08 11.63 2.88
C SER A 505 -18.12 10.40 1.98
N LYS A 506 -19.13 9.55 2.20
CA LYS A 506 -19.42 8.36 1.39
C LYS A 506 -19.28 8.52 -0.14
N PRO A 507 -19.73 9.62 -0.77
CA PRO A 507 -19.58 9.79 -2.22
C PRO A 507 -18.14 9.72 -2.72
N LEU A 508 -17.16 9.96 -1.85
CA LEU A 508 -15.74 9.96 -2.21
C LEU A 508 -15.11 8.58 -2.24
N TRP A 509 -15.79 7.53 -1.75
CA TRP A 509 -15.21 6.18 -1.68
C TRP A 509 -16.15 5.00 -1.90
N GLN A 510 -17.48 5.15 -1.73
CA GLN A 510 -18.42 4.02 -1.82
C GLN A 510 -18.51 3.40 -3.22
N LEU A 511 -18.40 4.23 -4.24
CA LEU A 511 -18.62 3.86 -5.64
C LEU A 511 -17.36 4.17 -6.47
N ASP A 512 -16.17 4.00 -5.90
CA ASP A 512 -14.90 4.26 -6.61
C ASP A 512 -14.73 3.39 -7.86
N HIS A 513 -15.25 2.16 -7.81
CA HIS A 513 -14.99 1.11 -8.80
C HIS A 513 -16.08 0.96 -9.85
N VAL A 514 -17.09 1.84 -9.82
CA VAL A 514 -18.22 1.79 -10.76
C VAL A 514 -18.49 3.17 -11.34
N GLN A 515 -18.87 3.20 -12.61
CA GLN A 515 -19.04 4.45 -13.36
C GLN A 515 -20.11 5.36 -12.75
N GLU A 516 -21.12 4.81 -12.08
CA GLU A 516 -22.21 5.55 -11.43
C GLU A 516 -21.72 6.46 -10.31
N GLY A 517 -20.55 6.18 -9.71
CA GLY A 517 -19.95 6.98 -8.64
C GLY A 517 -19.42 8.34 -9.07
N PHE A 518 -19.30 8.59 -10.38
CA PHE A 518 -18.72 9.79 -10.95
C PHE A 518 -19.55 10.33 -12.13
N GLN A 519 -19.55 11.64 -12.31
CA GLN A 519 -20.13 12.26 -13.50
C GLN A 519 -19.47 13.61 -13.77
N TRP A 520 -18.91 13.80 -14.96
CA TRP A 520 -18.49 15.13 -15.42
C TRP A 520 -19.68 16.10 -15.49
N ILE A 521 -19.48 17.32 -15.01
CA ILE A 521 -20.36 18.47 -15.28
C ILE A 521 -19.81 19.20 -16.51
N ASP A 522 -18.52 19.56 -16.45
CA ASP A 522 -17.79 20.15 -17.56
C ASP A 522 -16.31 19.72 -17.46
N ALA A 523 -15.84 19.08 -18.53
CA ALA A 523 -14.48 18.55 -18.67
C ALA A 523 -13.76 19.15 -19.90
N ASP A 524 -14.44 20.02 -20.65
CA ASP A 524 -13.95 20.54 -21.94
C ASP A 524 -13.47 21.99 -21.84
N ASN A 525 -13.55 22.60 -20.66
CA ASN A 525 -13.14 23.98 -20.42
C ASN A 525 -11.61 24.16 -20.34
N ARG A 526 -10.96 23.85 -21.47
CA ARG A 526 -9.50 23.90 -21.62
C ARG A 526 -8.92 25.29 -21.45
N ASP A 527 -9.60 26.32 -21.96
CA ASP A 527 -9.06 27.67 -22.03
C ASP A 527 -8.90 28.29 -20.63
N GLN A 528 -9.77 27.91 -19.70
CA GLN A 528 -9.68 28.31 -18.30
C GLN A 528 -9.00 27.25 -17.42
N SER A 529 -8.76 26.04 -17.96
CA SER A 529 -8.30 24.87 -17.21
C SER A 529 -9.12 24.64 -15.93
N ILE A 530 -10.44 24.71 -16.08
CA ILE A 530 -11.41 24.45 -15.01
C ILE A 530 -12.08 23.11 -15.28
N PHE A 531 -12.19 22.30 -14.24
CA PHE A 531 -12.92 21.03 -14.27
C PHE A 531 -14.02 21.05 -13.24
N SER A 532 -15.18 20.49 -13.58
CA SER A 532 -16.26 20.30 -12.62
C SER A 532 -16.92 18.95 -12.78
N PHE A 533 -17.20 18.28 -11.66
CA PHE A 533 -17.77 16.94 -11.64
C PHE A 533 -18.56 16.66 -10.37
N VAL A 534 -19.30 15.55 -10.40
CA VAL A 534 -20.11 15.04 -9.29
C VAL A 534 -19.51 13.73 -8.80
N ARG A 535 -19.35 13.61 -7.49
CA ARG A 535 -19.16 12.32 -6.80
C ARG A 535 -20.46 11.89 -6.15
N LYS A 536 -20.83 10.61 -6.29
CA LYS A 536 -22.10 10.05 -5.82
C LYS A 536 -21.87 8.89 -4.85
N GLY A 537 -22.67 8.85 -3.79
CA GLY A 537 -22.79 7.68 -2.92
C GLY A 537 -23.91 6.75 -3.39
N VAL A 538 -24.12 5.67 -2.66
CA VAL A 538 -25.19 4.69 -2.96
C VAL A 538 -26.58 5.33 -2.89
N GLN A 539 -26.78 6.27 -1.96
CA GLN A 539 -28.06 6.98 -1.82
C GLN A 539 -28.13 8.17 -2.79
N LYS A 540 -29.28 8.35 -3.46
CA LYS A 540 -29.46 9.39 -4.48
C LYS A 540 -29.24 10.83 -4.01
N ASP A 541 -29.40 11.11 -2.72
CA ASP A 541 -29.19 12.43 -2.11
C ASP A 541 -27.77 12.61 -1.51
N GLU A 542 -26.94 11.55 -1.55
CA GLU A 542 -25.52 11.61 -1.17
C GLU A 542 -24.70 11.95 -2.41
N LEU A 543 -24.47 13.24 -2.66
CA LEU A 543 -23.60 13.72 -3.73
C LEU A 543 -22.73 14.89 -3.29
N LEU A 544 -21.61 15.07 -3.96
CA LEU A 544 -20.73 16.23 -3.86
C LEU A 544 -20.48 16.78 -5.26
N VAL A 545 -20.53 18.11 -5.40
CA VAL A 545 -20.09 18.79 -6.61
C VAL A 545 -18.69 19.34 -6.35
N VAL A 546 -17.75 19.03 -7.24
CA VAL A 546 -16.36 19.43 -7.12
C VAL A 546 -16.03 20.35 -8.29
N VAL A 547 -15.31 21.43 -8.00
CA VAL A 547 -14.84 22.40 -8.99
C VAL A 547 -13.36 22.64 -8.74
N CYS A 548 -12.53 22.39 -9.73
CA CYS A 548 -11.07 22.57 -9.69
C CYS A 548 -10.67 23.64 -10.70
N ASN A 549 -9.89 24.62 -10.28
CA ASN A 549 -9.29 25.65 -11.15
C ASN A 549 -7.78 25.53 -11.12
N PHE A 550 -7.20 25.14 -12.25
CA PHE A 550 -5.76 24.93 -12.39
C PHE A 550 -5.02 26.16 -12.93
N THR A 551 -5.59 27.37 -12.79
CA THR A 551 -4.93 28.64 -13.13
C THR A 551 -5.00 29.63 -11.98
N GLU A 552 -4.20 30.69 -12.05
CA GLU A 552 -4.14 31.78 -11.09
C GLU A 552 -5.33 32.74 -11.15
N HIS A 553 -6.22 32.56 -12.12
CA HIS A 553 -7.34 33.49 -12.33
C HIS A 553 -8.49 33.21 -11.37
N VAL A 554 -9.01 34.27 -10.77
CA VAL A 554 -10.23 34.23 -9.96
C VAL A 554 -11.42 34.52 -10.85
N TYR A 555 -12.48 33.73 -10.72
CA TYR A 555 -13.73 33.97 -11.45
C TYR A 555 -14.85 34.23 -10.46
N THR A 556 -15.43 35.42 -10.52
CA THR A 556 -16.64 35.78 -9.77
C THR A 556 -17.89 35.47 -10.59
N ASP A 557 -18.99 35.13 -9.91
CA ASP A 557 -20.28 34.83 -10.55
C ASP A 557 -20.20 33.71 -11.60
N TYR A 558 -19.25 32.78 -11.42
CA TYR A 558 -19.04 31.67 -12.34
C TYR A 558 -20.18 30.65 -12.21
N LYS A 559 -20.72 30.21 -13.34
CA LYS A 559 -21.86 29.30 -13.38
C LYS A 559 -21.41 27.85 -13.37
N VAL A 560 -21.94 27.07 -12.45
CA VAL A 560 -21.69 25.62 -12.38
C VAL A 560 -23.03 24.89 -12.37
N GLY A 561 -23.26 24.04 -13.38
CA GLY A 561 -24.42 23.17 -13.43
C GLY A 561 -24.42 22.21 -12.24
N VAL A 562 -25.57 22.02 -11.59
CA VAL A 562 -25.71 21.14 -10.42
C VAL A 562 -26.89 20.17 -10.58
N PRO A 563 -26.73 18.88 -10.21
CA PRO A 563 -27.72 17.83 -10.50
C PRO A 563 -28.99 17.95 -9.63
N MET A 564 -28.86 18.51 -8.42
CA MET A 564 -29.99 18.66 -7.50
C MET A 564 -30.30 20.13 -7.26
N CYS A 565 -31.57 20.51 -7.42
CA CYS A 565 -32.02 21.89 -7.23
C CYS A 565 -32.29 22.21 -5.76
N ALA A 566 -31.23 22.23 -4.96
CA ALA A 566 -31.19 22.58 -3.55
C ALA A 566 -30.03 23.55 -3.31
N ASN A 567 -30.11 24.44 -2.33
CA ASN A 567 -28.97 25.30 -1.99
C ASN A 567 -27.74 24.45 -1.62
N TYR A 568 -26.54 24.96 -1.90
CA TYR A 568 -25.29 24.26 -1.63
C TYR A 568 -24.46 24.99 -0.56
N ASN A 569 -23.81 24.23 0.31
CA ASN A 569 -22.74 24.71 1.17
C ASN A 569 -21.40 24.36 0.51
N GLU A 570 -20.48 25.31 0.47
CA GLU A 570 -19.06 25.02 0.25
C GLU A 570 -18.50 24.42 1.54
N ILE A 571 -18.22 23.11 1.52
CA ILE A 571 -17.76 22.36 2.71
C ILE A 571 -16.22 22.31 2.79
N LEU A 572 -15.55 22.62 1.69
CA LEU A 572 -14.10 22.83 1.61
C LEU A 572 -13.82 23.80 0.48
N ASN A 573 -12.89 24.73 0.72
CA ASN A 573 -12.26 25.53 -0.31
C ASN A 573 -10.77 25.59 0.02
N SER A 574 -9.93 25.06 -0.86
CA SER A 574 -8.48 25.00 -0.63
C SER A 574 -7.80 26.37 -0.57
N ASP A 575 -8.46 27.44 -0.98
CA ASP A 575 -7.95 28.81 -0.92
C ASP A 575 -8.41 29.57 0.34
N ALA A 576 -9.03 28.90 1.31
CA ALA A 576 -9.31 29.52 2.60
C ALA A 576 -8.01 29.98 3.30
N VAL A 577 -8.08 31.11 3.99
CA VAL A 577 -6.91 31.74 4.65
C VAL A 577 -6.31 30.83 5.73
N GLU A 578 -7.15 30.05 6.41
CA GLU A 578 -6.72 29.02 7.38
C GLU A 578 -5.89 27.87 6.78
N TYR A 579 -5.83 27.78 5.45
CA TYR A 579 -5.00 26.85 4.68
C TYR A 579 -3.85 27.54 3.94
N GLY A 580 -3.66 28.85 4.16
CA GLY A 580 -2.63 29.65 3.48
C GLY A 580 -3.06 30.14 2.09
N GLY A 581 -4.35 30.11 1.78
CA GLY A 581 -4.89 30.68 0.54
C GLY A 581 -5.18 32.18 0.61
N SER A 582 -5.63 32.75 -0.50
CA SER A 582 -5.92 34.17 -0.67
C SER A 582 -7.31 34.58 -0.15
N GLY A 583 -8.16 33.62 0.20
CA GLY A 583 -9.47 33.84 0.82
C GLY A 583 -10.62 33.99 -0.16
N GLN A 584 -10.49 33.53 -1.41
CA GLN A 584 -11.57 33.55 -2.41
C GLN A 584 -12.57 32.42 -2.13
N VAL A 585 -13.43 32.62 -1.13
CA VAL A 585 -14.35 31.61 -0.60
C VAL A 585 -15.82 32.02 -0.71
N ASN A 586 -16.71 31.04 -0.77
CA ASN A 586 -18.16 31.20 -0.84
C ASN A 586 -18.79 31.08 0.56
N LYS A 587 -18.69 32.14 1.37
CA LYS A 587 -19.14 32.15 2.79
C LYS A 587 -20.63 31.91 2.99
N LYS A 588 -21.46 32.32 2.02
CA LYS A 588 -22.92 32.17 2.08
C LYS A 588 -23.33 30.92 1.31
N LYS A 589 -24.47 30.34 1.70
CA LYS A 589 -25.12 29.28 0.94
C LYS A 589 -25.31 29.72 -0.51
N LEU A 590 -24.81 28.93 -1.44
CA LEU A 590 -25.00 29.14 -2.87
C LEU A 590 -26.45 28.81 -3.20
N LYS A 591 -27.18 29.83 -3.64
CA LYS A 591 -28.58 29.67 -4.03
C LYS A 591 -28.65 29.07 -5.43
N THR A 592 -29.48 28.05 -5.57
CA THR A 592 -29.70 27.45 -6.89
C THR A 592 -30.62 28.32 -7.73
N ILE A 593 -30.24 28.49 -8.99
CA ILE A 593 -31.03 29.14 -10.03
C ILE A 593 -31.66 28.03 -10.88
N LEU A 594 -33.00 28.02 -10.97
CA LEU A 594 -33.79 27.02 -11.69
C LEU A 594 -33.72 27.23 -13.22
N LYS A 595 -32.53 27.16 -13.78
CA LYS A 595 -32.25 27.23 -15.21
C LYS A 595 -31.14 26.25 -15.56
N SER A 596 -31.35 25.47 -16.60
CA SER A 596 -30.38 24.47 -17.04
C SER A 596 -29.06 25.09 -17.49
N PHE A 597 -27.96 24.41 -17.16
CA PHE A 597 -26.60 24.77 -17.54
C PHE A 597 -25.70 23.52 -17.44
N HIS A 598 -24.69 23.37 -18.30
CA HIS A 598 -23.80 22.19 -18.33
C HIS A 598 -24.55 20.85 -18.33
N ASN A 599 -25.67 20.76 -19.07
CA ASN A 599 -26.57 19.59 -19.10
C ASN A 599 -27.14 19.16 -17.73
N GLN A 600 -27.12 20.05 -16.74
CA GLN A 600 -27.75 19.87 -15.43
C GLN A 600 -29.08 20.65 -15.35
N PRO A 601 -30.05 20.24 -14.51
CA PRO A 601 -31.37 20.86 -14.43
C PRO A 601 -31.34 22.29 -13.89
N CYS A 602 -30.32 22.65 -13.12
CA CYS A 602 -30.15 23.96 -12.50
C CYS A 602 -28.67 24.28 -12.33
N HIS A 603 -28.34 25.51 -11.91
CA HIS A 603 -26.96 25.92 -11.66
C HIS A 603 -26.84 26.78 -10.40
N VAL A 604 -25.61 26.95 -9.94
CA VAL A 604 -25.22 27.96 -8.94
C VAL A 604 -24.28 28.96 -9.58
N GLU A 605 -24.25 30.17 -9.05
CA GLU A 605 -23.22 31.18 -9.33
C GLU A 605 -22.29 31.25 -8.12
N MET A 606 -20.99 31.06 -8.33
CA MET A 606 -20.00 30.98 -7.26
C MET A 606 -18.71 31.72 -7.61
N THR A 607 -17.94 32.06 -6.60
CA THR A 607 -16.54 32.46 -6.78
C THR A 607 -15.69 31.20 -6.89
N ILE A 608 -14.87 31.09 -7.93
CA ILE A 608 -13.89 30.02 -8.07
C ILE A 608 -12.51 30.58 -7.68
N PRO A 609 -11.83 29.96 -6.70
CA PRO A 609 -10.52 30.41 -6.24
C PRO A 609 -9.41 30.16 -7.27
N PRO A 610 -8.28 30.90 -7.19
CA PRO A 610 -7.10 30.64 -8.00
C PRO A 610 -6.35 29.41 -7.48
N PHE A 611 -5.86 28.54 -8.37
CA PHE A 611 -5.22 27.26 -8.04
C PHE A 611 -5.95 26.51 -6.92
N GLY A 612 -7.26 26.37 -7.06
CA GLY A 612 -8.09 25.96 -5.93
C GLY A 612 -9.17 24.97 -6.29
N VAL A 613 -9.57 24.20 -5.29
CA VAL A 613 -10.63 23.20 -5.34
C VAL A 613 -11.70 23.53 -4.33
N SER A 614 -12.94 23.55 -4.81
CA SER A 614 -14.14 23.78 -4.01
C SER A 614 -15.01 22.52 -4.01
N ILE A 615 -15.39 22.06 -2.83
CA ILE A 615 -16.30 20.92 -2.67
C ILE A 615 -17.63 21.43 -2.12
N LEU A 616 -18.69 21.24 -2.90
CA LEU A 616 -20.03 21.68 -2.58
C LEU A 616 -20.89 20.49 -2.16
N ARG A 617 -21.64 20.67 -1.07
CA ARG A 617 -22.62 19.71 -0.58
C ARG A 617 -24.02 20.32 -0.62
N PRO A 618 -25.01 19.61 -1.16
CA PRO A 618 -26.38 20.09 -1.10
C PRO A 618 -26.89 20.14 0.34
N VAL A 619 -27.63 21.20 0.65
CA VAL A 619 -28.30 21.37 1.95
C VAL A 619 -29.53 20.46 1.98
N LYS A 620 -29.52 19.46 2.87
CA LYS A 620 -30.73 18.66 3.14
C LYS A 620 -31.80 19.57 3.73
N THR A 621 -32.86 19.84 2.97
CA THR A 621 -34.09 20.39 3.55
C THR A 621 -34.74 19.29 4.37
N ARG A 622 -34.94 19.52 5.68
CA ARG A 622 -35.85 18.64 6.45
C ARG A 622 -37.15 18.59 5.67
N LYS A 623 -37.65 17.39 5.36
CA LYS A 623 -39.02 17.20 4.88
C LYS A 623 -39.97 17.78 5.94
N GLY A 624 -40.24 19.08 5.85
CA GLY A 624 -41.38 19.70 6.50
C GLY A 624 -42.62 19.00 5.96
N ASN A 625 -43.53 18.66 6.87
CA ASN A 625 -44.81 18.03 6.58
C ASN A 625 -45.38 18.49 5.22
N LYS A 626 -45.48 17.57 4.26
CA LYS A 626 -46.36 17.73 3.09
C LYS A 626 -47.81 17.68 3.59
N LYS A 627 -48.27 18.76 4.19
CA LYS A 627 -49.67 19.15 4.31
C LYS A 627 -49.69 20.63 3.99
N ASP A 628 -50.62 21.02 3.12
CA ASP A 628 -50.87 22.38 2.61
C ASP A 628 -50.04 22.81 1.40
N ASP A 629 -50.17 22.05 0.32
CA ASP A 629 -50.22 22.63 -1.04
C ASP A 629 -51.10 21.76 -1.96
N GLN A 630 -52.28 21.37 -1.46
CA GLN A 630 -53.38 21.01 -2.36
C GLN A 630 -54.22 22.26 -2.60
N GLU A 631 -53.97 22.86 -3.76
CA GLU A 631 -54.91 23.72 -4.46
C GLU A 631 -56.35 23.26 -4.21
N LYS A 632 -57.15 24.15 -3.61
CA LYS A 632 -58.62 24.07 -3.64
C LYS A 632 -59.08 24.07 -5.10
N LYS A 633 -59.14 22.90 -5.73
CA LYS A 633 -59.96 22.68 -6.92
C LYS A 633 -61.42 22.72 -6.49
N VAL A 634 -62.02 23.89 -6.59
CA VAL A 634 -63.49 24.04 -6.58
C VAL A 634 -64.01 23.36 -7.85
N ARG A 635 -64.59 22.17 -7.69
CA ARG A 635 -65.47 21.56 -8.68
C ARG A 635 -66.80 21.25 -8.00
N SER A 636 -67.84 21.97 -8.40
CA SER A 636 -69.21 21.46 -8.31
C SER A 636 -70.07 22.12 -9.38
N ASN A 637 -70.08 21.51 -10.57
CA ASN A 637 -71.23 21.57 -11.46
C ASN A 637 -72.07 20.33 -11.15
N VAL A 638 -73.23 20.51 -10.51
CA VAL A 638 -74.31 19.52 -10.47
C VAL A 638 -75.56 20.20 -11.01
N ILE A 639 -75.93 19.82 -12.23
CA ILE A 639 -77.24 20.09 -12.81
C ILE A 639 -78.14 18.91 -12.40
N GLY A 640 -79.19 19.20 -11.65
CA GLY A 640 -80.34 18.31 -11.47
C GLY A 640 -81.62 19.02 -11.91
N ARG A 641 -82.17 18.63 -13.06
CA ARG A 641 -83.60 18.76 -13.42
C ARG A 641 -84.31 17.53 -12.82
N GLY A 642 -85.54 17.53 -12.31
CA GLY A 642 -86.61 18.52 -12.16
C GLY A 642 -87.77 17.85 -11.40
N LYS A 643 -88.74 18.64 -10.92
CA LYS A 643 -90.07 18.16 -10.52
C LYS A 643 -90.97 18.08 -11.76
N ARG A 644 -91.78 17.01 -11.79
CA ARG A 644 -92.82 16.60 -12.74
C ARG A 644 -92.36 15.88 -14.00
#